data_AF-Q6KI88-F1
#
_entry.id   AF-Q6KI88-F1
#
_cell.length_a   1.000
_cell.length_b   1.000
_cell.length_c   1.000
_cell.angle_alpha   90.00
_cell.angle_beta   90.00
_cell.angle_gamma   90.00
#
_symmetry.space_group_name_H-M   'P 1'
#
loop_
_entity.id
_entity.type
_entity.pdbx_description
1 polymer ?
#
loop_
_entity_poly.entity_id
_entity_poly.type
_entity_poly.pdbx_seq_one_letter_code
_entity_poly.pdbx_strand_id
1 'polypeptide(L)'
;MEFKNIYNKWNSFKTKDPIFKKSLLKISDQKLFSEAFSSSLKIHNSRIVAKMGANTNHLNEFTITAIAESYANFIKQLPNFQNKGIIINYDNRINSELYAKTFAHVLNSNGVSAFFFNNKSSTPIEFLPFTIKKYQLEGGVNVSSSKNYKGINGLLFYKQDAFLLTSEDEEKIQENLKSTIYLSNPEEVQEYKIKYLDFEIENEIVNFYKSHYKSNLEKKIRIQFSSLYGTSEIFSKILGQIGFDVNFVKSESENAKKVNPWQNLKRKSYSSSNPKSLNRAILKARLTNRNFCVAINPDGSKFSIAIKHKKRFKYLKSSELAAIYLKYVLEDRKIKDLNFKNLNIVKSFGTSSLINKIARKHDINVIETFHDLKIDEKTKVLLALDEDFGFYDYKSNSNFKDAFSIIITLVEAANFYLNTQSKDFFEILQEIEKEYNVHRISSKKSIISNNKAKRFFTRLENATYLGKKKIVNKYSYIENISNGQKQILILKLIDFSTITVEYSSGDKILKLFVEVIGKKEELLMDVVINERQIYNDIKEFNEVDESKKIGKKDIFRYSIFISIFILIFVFLFQTIYSLNGNPSEIFNQISNILLPNKANLYFYVALVLFSVLDISIRSFSLKRMLLILGQKVKFKDLFIGAYLGIALTNITPLPGGGGDVITYWYLRRRGVERSSLYASILMGSILYSSTVVIMTVIFLPIGITFYAKVFENPDPATITLIIFLSIGTLFDIFSASMITLISVNKKLQEWIVRTSIKFLEWIPFVTISDPGSVASKFQYEFSEIRKGIKMLTRKKRYLFEQLGFYFIPWFISSGSTLGATIFQNSGRIIPNLPAGTYFNLLSGSSLLRAANSVSITPGGTGTIDLFTTRIFEFIFIPTNNSISNSAVFSLMDRLINLITPTILSFLLIITIYFGERRVDKWNKKNHNNFLKGKLVIAKRTRFYKIATLIWILGIVSILIIIGFI
;
A
#
# COMPACT_ATOMS: atom_id res chain seq x y z
N MET A 1 -26.59 -27.64 35.60
CA MET A 1 -26.78 -29.05 35.16
C MET A 1 -26.98 -29.17 33.65
N GLU A 2 -27.79 -28.30 33.02
CA GLU A 2 -28.14 -28.35 31.59
C GLU A 2 -26.93 -28.35 30.62
N PHE A 3 -25.93 -27.48 30.82
CA PHE A 3 -24.75 -27.42 29.93
C PHE A 3 -23.87 -28.68 29.98
N LYS A 4 -23.77 -29.35 31.14
CA LYS A 4 -23.00 -30.60 31.29
C LYS A 4 -23.64 -31.74 30.50
N ASN A 5 -24.97 -31.75 30.41
CA ASN A 5 -25.72 -32.71 29.61
C ASN A 5 -25.49 -32.47 28.10
N ILE A 6 -25.51 -31.21 27.65
CA ILE A 6 -25.19 -30.85 26.26
C ILE A 6 -23.78 -31.32 25.88
N TYR A 7 -22.78 -31.02 26.70
CA TYR A 7 -21.40 -31.44 26.42
C TYR A 7 -21.24 -32.96 26.37
N ASN A 8 -21.78 -33.69 27.34
CA ASN A 8 -21.68 -35.16 27.38
C ASN A 8 -22.30 -35.78 26.12
N LYS A 9 -23.46 -35.26 25.68
CA LYS A 9 -24.12 -35.67 24.44
C LYS A 9 -23.30 -35.34 23.20
N TRP A 10 -22.73 -34.15 23.13
CA TRP A 10 -21.89 -33.73 22.00
C TRP A 10 -20.60 -34.57 21.92
N ASN A 11 -20.06 -34.98 23.07
CA ASN A 11 -18.86 -35.80 23.17
C ASN A 11 -19.10 -37.28 22.81
N SER A 12 -20.31 -37.81 23.04
CA SER A 12 -20.67 -39.17 22.60
C SER A 12 -21.06 -39.25 21.12
N PHE A 13 -21.24 -38.12 20.44
CA PHE A 13 -21.69 -38.07 19.05
C PHE A 13 -20.56 -38.27 18.02
N LYS A 14 -20.79 -39.15 17.04
CA LYS A 14 -19.86 -39.42 15.94
C LYS A 14 -20.02 -38.41 14.80
N THR A 15 -19.44 -37.24 14.99
CA THR A 15 -19.45 -36.13 14.02
C THR A 15 -18.64 -36.40 12.73
N LYS A 16 -19.15 -35.92 11.59
CA LYS A 16 -18.40 -35.80 10.32
C LYS A 16 -17.65 -34.47 10.20
N ASP A 17 -17.85 -33.54 11.12
CA ASP A 17 -17.22 -32.22 11.15
C ASP A 17 -15.86 -32.27 11.90
N PRO A 18 -14.72 -32.21 11.19
CA PRO A 18 -13.40 -32.26 11.82
C PRO A 18 -13.10 -30.99 12.65
N ILE A 19 -13.73 -29.85 12.33
CA ILE A 19 -13.56 -28.59 13.06
C ILE A 19 -14.26 -28.71 14.41
N PHE A 20 -15.49 -29.23 14.42
CA PHE A 20 -16.25 -29.50 15.64
C PHE A 20 -15.46 -30.41 16.59
N LYS A 21 -15.02 -31.58 16.13
CA LYS A 21 -14.23 -32.54 16.94
C LYS A 21 -12.99 -31.90 17.55
N LYS A 22 -12.23 -31.14 16.75
CA LYS A 22 -11.01 -30.46 17.22
C LYS A 22 -11.30 -29.36 18.24
N SER A 23 -12.41 -28.64 18.08
CA SER A 23 -12.81 -27.60 19.03
C SER A 23 -13.36 -28.16 20.33
N LEU A 24 -14.10 -29.28 20.28
CA LEU A 24 -14.67 -29.93 21.45
C LEU A 24 -13.59 -30.41 22.42
N LEU A 25 -12.49 -30.98 21.90
CA LEU A 25 -11.32 -31.39 22.69
C LEU A 25 -10.65 -30.26 23.47
N LYS A 26 -10.89 -28.99 23.10
CA LYS A 26 -10.31 -27.83 23.79
C LYS A 26 -11.19 -27.27 24.90
N ILE A 27 -12.44 -27.73 25.02
CA ILE A 27 -13.46 -27.20 25.95
C ILE A 27 -13.38 -27.91 27.32
N SER A 28 -12.41 -28.81 27.55
CA SER A 28 -12.22 -29.55 28.81
C SER A 28 -11.86 -28.68 30.03
N ASP A 29 -11.56 -27.39 29.83
CA ASP A 29 -11.26 -26.42 30.88
C ASP A 29 -12.53 -25.73 31.41
N GLN A 30 -12.73 -25.69 32.73
CA GLN A 30 -13.99 -25.32 33.38
C GLN A 30 -14.47 -23.89 33.05
N LYS A 31 -13.53 -22.98 32.76
CA LYS A 31 -13.82 -21.59 32.37
C LYS A 31 -14.20 -21.45 30.89
N LEU A 32 -13.60 -22.25 30.02
CA LEU A 32 -13.96 -22.30 28.59
C LEU A 32 -15.33 -22.96 28.40
N PHE A 33 -15.70 -23.85 29.32
CA PHE A 33 -16.99 -24.52 29.34
C PHE A 33 -18.16 -23.54 29.48
N SER A 34 -18.17 -22.67 30.48
CA SER A 34 -19.28 -21.72 30.69
C SER A 34 -19.38 -20.69 29.56
N GLU A 35 -18.26 -20.23 29.01
CA GLU A 35 -18.25 -19.33 27.85
C GLU A 35 -18.77 -20.01 26.58
N ALA A 36 -18.54 -21.31 26.40
CA ALA A 36 -18.93 -22.02 25.17
C ALA A 36 -20.43 -22.25 25.03
N PHE A 37 -21.15 -22.37 26.15
CA PHE A 37 -22.58 -22.73 26.17
C PHE A 37 -23.51 -21.60 26.64
N SER A 38 -22.99 -20.43 26.99
CA SER A 38 -23.76 -19.31 27.57
C SER A 38 -24.52 -18.43 26.57
N SER A 39 -24.34 -18.62 25.27
CA SER A 39 -25.01 -17.83 24.23
C SER A 39 -25.43 -18.68 23.04
N SER A 40 -26.56 -18.35 22.43
CA SER A 40 -27.08 -19.00 21.21
C SER A 40 -26.71 -18.21 19.95
N LEU A 41 -26.83 -18.87 18.80
CA LEU A 41 -26.84 -18.19 17.51
C LEU A 41 -28.04 -17.24 17.41
N LYS A 42 -27.81 -16.07 16.81
CA LYS A 42 -28.86 -15.07 16.55
C LYS A 42 -29.10 -14.92 15.06
N ILE A 43 -30.37 -14.90 14.67
CA ILE A 43 -30.80 -14.49 13.35
C ILE A 43 -30.83 -12.97 13.31
N HIS A 44 -30.25 -12.39 12.26
CA HIS A 44 -30.25 -10.94 12.04
C HIS A 44 -30.17 -10.64 10.56
N ASN A 45 -31.08 -9.82 10.04
CA ASN A 45 -31.20 -9.52 8.60
C ASN A 45 -31.28 -10.81 7.79
N SER A 46 -32.10 -11.73 8.29
CA SER A 46 -32.44 -13.02 7.67
C SER A 46 -31.22 -13.93 7.51
N ARG A 47 -30.21 -13.70 8.36
CA ARG A 47 -28.90 -14.35 8.30
C ARG A 47 -28.40 -14.81 9.65
N ILE A 48 -27.68 -15.92 9.60
CA ILE A 48 -26.80 -16.37 10.67
C ILE A 48 -25.40 -16.45 10.07
N VAL A 49 -24.43 -15.75 10.63
CA VAL A 49 -23.01 -15.87 10.24
C VAL A 49 -22.19 -16.04 11.50
N ALA A 50 -21.58 -17.21 11.66
CA ALA A 50 -20.80 -17.52 12.85
C ALA A 50 -19.58 -18.38 12.51
N LYS A 51 -18.66 -18.44 13.46
CA LYS A 51 -17.52 -19.35 13.41
C LYS A 51 -18.01 -20.80 13.48
N MET A 52 -17.28 -21.72 12.87
CA MET A 52 -17.51 -23.15 13.05
C MET A 52 -16.79 -23.65 14.30
N GLY A 53 -17.46 -24.50 15.09
CA GLY A 53 -16.90 -25.05 16.32
C GLY A 53 -17.94 -25.54 17.31
N ALA A 54 -17.49 -26.15 18.40
CA ALA A 54 -18.28 -26.83 19.42
C ALA A 54 -18.83 -25.90 20.51
N ASN A 55 -19.29 -24.71 20.12
CA ASN A 55 -19.97 -23.77 21.01
C ASN A 55 -21.43 -23.59 20.54
N THR A 56 -22.34 -23.21 21.42
CA THR A 56 -23.77 -22.97 21.08
C THR A 56 -23.98 -21.70 20.24
N ASN A 57 -23.01 -20.79 20.23
CA ASN A 57 -22.95 -19.61 19.36
C ASN A 57 -22.05 -19.81 18.12
N HIS A 58 -21.67 -21.05 17.82
CA HIS A 58 -20.91 -21.44 16.63
C HIS A 58 -21.75 -22.38 15.75
N LEU A 59 -21.44 -22.45 14.46
CA LEU A 59 -22.06 -23.41 13.56
C LEU A 59 -21.41 -24.78 13.73
N ASN A 60 -22.27 -25.77 13.95
CA ASN A 60 -21.96 -27.21 14.00
C ASN A 60 -23.26 -27.99 13.74
N GLU A 61 -23.17 -29.31 13.63
CA GLU A 61 -24.33 -30.17 13.32
C GLU A 61 -25.48 -29.95 14.32
N PHE A 62 -25.22 -29.84 15.62
CA PHE A 62 -26.25 -29.62 16.64
C PHE A 62 -26.92 -28.25 16.55
N THR A 63 -26.14 -27.19 16.33
CA THR A 63 -26.70 -25.84 16.22
C THR A 63 -27.47 -25.66 14.91
N ILE A 64 -27.04 -26.31 13.83
CA ILE A 64 -27.79 -26.40 12.57
C ILE A 64 -29.10 -27.15 12.78
N THR A 65 -29.08 -28.31 13.44
CA THR A 65 -30.30 -29.04 13.81
C THR A 65 -31.24 -28.14 14.61
N ALA A 66 -30.73 -27.42 15.59
CA ALA A 66 -31.57 -26.55 16.41
C ALA A 66 -32.22 -25.40 15.63
N ILE A 67 -31.49 -24.78 14.72
CA ILE A 67 -32.03 -23.74 13.84
C ILE A 67 -33.06 -24.34 12.87
N ALA A 68 -32.81 -25.54 12.34
CA ALA A 68 -33.72 -26.22 11.43
C ALA A 68 -35.04 -26.62 12.11
N GLU A 69 -34.99 -27.13 13.34
CA GLU A 69 -36.18 -27.43 14.16
C GLU A 69 -37.00 -26.17 14.42
N SER A 70 -36.32 -25.10 14.83
CA SER A 70 -36.97 -23.81 15.05
C SER A 70 -37.64 -23.28 13.78
N TYR A 71 -36.93 -23.34 12.65
CA TYR A 71 -37.46 -22.93 11.36
C TYR A 71 -38.62 -23.80 10.91
N ALA A 72 -38.56 -25.12 11.08
CA ALA A 72 -39.66 -26.03 10.78
C ALA A 72 -40.90 -25.70 11.60
N ASN A 73 -40.74 -25.40 12.89
CA ASN A 73 -41.85 -24.99 13.76
C ASN A 73 -42.46 -23.66 13.33
N PHE A 74 -41.65 -22.70 12.88
CA PHE A 74 -42.15 -21.47 12.26
C PHE A 74 -42.95 -21.76 10.98
N ILE A 75 -42.44 -22.60 10.08
CA ILE A 75 -43.16 -22.98 8.85
C ILE A 75 -44.47 -23.71 9.13
N LYS A 76 -44.54 -24.56 10.16
CA LYS A 76 -45.77 -25.26 10.58
C LYS A 76 -46.89 -24.31 11.05
N GLN A 77 -46.55 -23.11 11.49
CA GLN A 77 -47.53 -22.08 11.85
C GLN A 77 -48.14 -21.39 10.63
N LEU A 78 -47.58 -21.60 9.43
CA LEU A 78 -48.08 -21.02 8.19
C LEU A 78 -49.20 -21.90 7.61
N PRO A 79 -50.21 -21.30 6.97
CA PRO A 79 -51.32 -22.05 6.39
C PRO A 79 -50.83 -23.00 5.29
N ASN A 80 -51.39 -24.21 5.19
CA ASN A 80 -51.07 -25.22 4.18
C ASN A 80 -49.59 -25.69 4.14
N PHE A 81 -48.88 -25.71 5.29
CA PHE A 81 -47.45 -26.05 5.36
C PHE A 81 -47.06 -27.43 4.76
N GLN A 82 -48.01 -28.36 4.65
CA GLN A 82 -47.76 -29.70 4.11
C GLN A 82 -47.53 -29.69 2.58
N ASN A 83 -48.09 -28.71 1.87
CA ASN A 83 -47.89 -28.51 0.42
C ASN A 83 -46.70 -27.59 0.11
N LYS A 84 -45.99 -27.15 1.14
CA LYS A 84 -45.03 -26.05 1.10
C LYS A 84 -43.60 -26.59 1.15
N GLY A 85 -42.85 -26.33 0.08
CA GLY A 85 -41.46 -26.76 -0.06
C GLY A 85 -40.46 -25.68 0.33
N ILE A 86 -39.26 -26.08 0.75
CA ILE A 86 -38.11 -25.20 0.97
C ILE A 86 -36.97 -25.63 0.05
N ILE A 87 -36.49 -24.72 -0.80
CA ILE A 87 -35.30 -24.97 -1.64
C ILE A 87 -34.02 -24.65 -0.86
N ILE A 88 -33.09 -25.60 -0.80
CA ILE A 88 -31.83 -25.47 -0.08
C ILE A 88 -30.68 -25.42 -1.09
N ASN A 89 -29.86 -24.38 -0.97
CA ASN A 89 -28.61 -24.23 -1.73
C ASN A 89 -27.42 -24.12 -0.78
N TYR A 90 -26.22 -24.40 -1.27
CA TYR A 90 -25.00 -24.25 -0.50
C TYR A 90 -23.77 -23.99 -1.37
N ASP A 91 -22.74 -23.37 -0.80
CA ASP A 91 -21.48 -23.08 -1.49
C ASP A 91 -20.36 -24.09 -1.17
N ASN A 92 -19.19 -23.90 -1.79
CA ASN A 92 -18.05 -24.80 -1.63
C ASN A 92 -17.24 -24.61 -0.33
N ARG A 93 -17.80 -24.02 0.74
CA ARG A 93 -17.09 -23.91 2.04
C ARG A 93 -17.04 -25.25 2.75
N ILE A 94 -16.09 -25.35 3.67
CA ILE A 94 -16.02 -26.50 4.59
C ILE A 94 -17.36 -26.61 5.32
N ASN A 95 -17.90 -27.82 5.37
CA ASN A 95 -19.16 -28.19 6.02
C ASN A 95 -20.43 -27.54 5.47
N SER A 96 -20.39 -26.73 4.40
CA SER A 96 -21.64 -26.17 3.80
C SER A 96 -22.58 -27.27 3.34
N GLU A 97 -22.07 -28.28 2.63
CA GLU A 97 -22.87 -29.46 2.23
C GLU A 97 -23.41 -30.23 3.43
N LEU A 98 -22.57 -30.48 4.43
CA LEU A 98 -22.96 -31.19 5.65
C LEU A 98 -24.12 -30.46 6.33
N TYR A 99 -23.96 -29.16 6.59
CA TYR A 99 -24.98 -28.35 7.25
C TYR A 99 -26.25 -28.23 6.41
N ALA A 100 -26.15 -28.11 5.07
CA ALA A 100 -27.32 -28.08 4.20
C ALA A 100 -28.12 -29.39 4.27
N LYS A 101 -27.44 -30.54 4.24
CA LYS A 101 -28.07 -31.85 4.36
C LYS A 101 -28.66 -32.08 5.75
N THR A 102 -27.96 -31.69 6.81
CA THR A 102 -28.50 -31.74 8.19
C THR A 102 -29.76 -30.88 8.30
N PHE A 103 -29.74 -29.66 7.76
CA PHE A 103 -30.90 -28.76 7.77
C PHE A 103 -32.09 -29.38 7.03
N ALA A 104 -31.86 -29.92 5.83
CA ALA A 104 -32.88 -30.57 5.02
C ALA A 104 -33.52 -31.78 5.70
N HIS A 105 -32.68 -32.60 6.35
CA HIS A 105 -33.13 -33.79 7.08
C HIS A 105 -34.14 -33.43 8.16
N VAL A 106 -33.81 -32.44 8.98
CA VAL A 106 -34.70 -31.96 10.06
C VAL A 106 -36.01 -31.40 9.51
N LEU A 107 -35.98 -30.66 8.40
CA LEU A 107 -37.21 -30.18 7.75
C LEU A 107 -38.10 -31.36 7.32
N ASN A 108 -37.51 -32.35 6.64
CA ASN A 108 -38.25 -33.50 6.14
C ASN A 108 -38.86 -34.33 7.29
N SER A 109 -38.10 -34.57 8.37
CA SER A 109 -38.60 -35.26 9.58
C SER A 109 -39.74 -34.50 10.26
N ASN A 110 -39.83 -33.18 10.04
CA ASN A 110 -40.92 -32.33 10.52
C ASN A 110 -42.08 -32.18 9.52
N GLY A 111 -42.08 -32.94 8.41
CA GLY A 111 -43.13 -32.88 7.38
C GLY A 111 -43.01 -31.69 6.42
N VAL A 112 -41.89 -30.96 6.42
CA VAL A 112 -41.61 -29.85 5.50
C VAL A 112 -40.70 -30.36 4.38
N SER A 113 -41.18 -30.35 3.13
CA SER A 113 -40.39 -30.90 2.01
C SER A 113 -39.18 -30.03 1.68
N ALA A 114 -37.97 -30.58 1.79
CA ALA A 114 -36.74 -29.93 1.39
C ALA A 114 -36.29 -30.35 -0.02
N PHE A 115 -35.97 -29.37 -0.87
CA PHE A 115 -35.52 -29.56 -2.25
C PHE A 115 -34.09 -29.09 -2.42
N PHE A 116 -33.36 -29.67 -3.37
CA PHE A 116 -32.02 -29.21 -3.79
C PHE A 116 -31.95 -29.04 -5.31
N PHE A 117 -31.00 -28.23 -5.77
CA PHE A 117 -30.62 -28.24 -7.19
C PHE A 117 -29.87 -29.53 -7.52
N ASN A 118 -30.08 -30.06 -8.72
CA ASN A 118 -29.43 -31.30 -9.16
C ASN A 118 -27.88 -31.15 -9.21
N ASN A 119 -27.40 -29.95 -9.54
CA ASN A 119 -25.98 -29.61 -9.57
C ASN A 119 -25.49 -29.04 -8.23
N LYS A 120 -25.17 -29.96 -7.31
CA LYS A 120 -25.05 -29.75 -5.86
C LYS A 120 -23.98 -28.75 -5.38
N SER A 121 -23.02 -28.34 -6.22
CA SER A 121 -21.86 -27.53 -5.79
C SER A 121 -21.52 -26.35 -6.70
N SER A 122 -22.34 -26.08 -7.72
CA SER A 122 -22.08 -25.04 -8.72
C SER A 122 -23.26 -24.10 -9.01
N THR A 123 -24.29 -24.11 -8.17
CA THR A 123 -25.47 -23.24 -8.36
C THR A 123 -25.25 -21.87 -7.69
N PRO A 124 -25.31 -20.75 -8.42
CA PRO A 124 -25.22 -19.40 -7.84
C PRO A 124 -26.36 -19.11 -6.86
N ILE A 125 -26.13 -18.24 -5.86
CA ILE A 125 -27.14 -17.90 -4.86
C ILE A 125 -28.36 -17.22 -5.48
N GLU A 126 -28.18 -16.52 -6.61
CA GLU A 126 -29.22 -15.76 -7.29
C GLU A 126 -30.30 -16.66 -7.92
N PHE A 127 -30.05 -17.96 -8.05
CA PHE A 127 -31.00 -18.92 -8.59
C PHE A 127 -32.12 -19.24 -7.59
N LEU A 128 -31.85 -19.10 -6.28
CA LEU A 128 -32.82 -19.35 -5.23
C LEU A 128 -34.08 -18.48 -5.38
N PRO A 129 -33.99 -17.14 -5.46
CA PRO A 129 -35.16 -16.29 -5.64
C PRO A 129 -36.06 -16.64 -6.84
N PHE A 130 -35.45 -16.92 -7.99
CA PHE A 130 -36.21 -17.33 -9.18
C PHE A 130 -36.95 -18.64 -8.91
N THR A 131 -36.28 -19.62 -8.32
CA THR A 131 -36.82 -20.95 -8.03
C THR A 131 -37.99 -20.90 -7.07
N ILE A 132 -37.87 -20.11 -6.00
CA ILE A 132 -38.93 -19.90 -5.00
C ILE A 132 -40.20 -19.40 -5.68
N LYS A 133 -40.08 -18.34 -6.50
CA LYS A 133 -41.22 -17.76 -7.23
C LYS A 133 -41.81 -18.72 -8.26
N LYS A 134 -40.96 -19.36 -9.05
CA LYS A 134 -41.38 -20.23 -10.16
C LYS A 134 -42.20 -21.43 -9.68
N TYR A 135 -41.75 -22.07 -8.60
CA TYR A 135 -42.39 -23.27 -8.05
C TYR A 135 -43.30 -22.96 -6.86
N GLN A 136 -43.55 -21.67 -6.57
CA GLN A 136 -44.39 -21.21 -5.46
C GLN A 136 -44.00 -21.86 -4.12
N LEU A 137 -42.68 -22.02 -3.91
CA LEU A 137 -42.13 -22.61 -2.69
C LEU A 137 -42.31 -21.63 -1.52
N GLU A 138 -42.36 -22.15 -0.29
CA GLU A 138 -42.57 -21.32 0.90
C GLU A 138 -41.35 -20.48 1.27
N GLY A 139 -40.20 -20.86 0.74
CA GLY A 139 -38.97 -20.12 0.97
C GLY A 139 -37.76 -20.89 0.49
N GLY A 140 -36.60 -20.38 0.87
CA GLY A 140 -35.33 -21.00 0.55
C GLY A 140 -34.24 -20.70 1.56
N VAL A 141 -33.29 -21.61 1.69
CA VAL A 141 -32.17 -21.48 2.61
C VAL A 141 -30.86 -21.65 1.85
N ASN A 142 -30.00 -20.64 1.92
CA ASN A 142 -28.66 -20.73 1.39
C ASN A 142 -27.64 -20.93 2.52
N VAL A 143 -26.95 -22.07 2.52
CA VAL A 143 -25.87 -22.36 3.45
C VAL A 143 -24.55 -21.78 2.91
N SER A 144 -24.31 -20.52 3.26
CA SER A 144 -23.04 -19.81 3.04
C SER A 144 -22.97 -18.62 3.98
N SER A 145 -21.76 -18.22 4.38
CA SER A 145 -21.58 -16.96 5.11
C SER A 145 -21.69 -15.71 4.24
N SER A 146 -21.58 -15.81 2.90
CA SER A 146 -21.37 -14.69 1.94
C SER A 146 -20.18 -13.75 2.26
N LYS A 147 -19.45 -14.00 3.37
CA LYS A 147 -18.29 -13.23 3.83
C LYS A 147 -17.00 -13.97 3.52
N ASN A 148 -16.00 -13.24 3.03
CA ASN A 148 -14.74 -13.85 2.57
C ASN A 148 -13.74 -14.07 3.72
N TYR A 149 -14.16 -14.73 4.81
CA TYR A 149 -13.31 -15.10 5.97
C TYR A 149 -13.18 -16.62 6.16
N LYS A 150 -12.01 -17.05 6.67
CA LYS A 150 -11.73 -18.47 6.97
C LYS A 150 -12.37 -18.87 8.30
N GLY A 151 -12.93 -20.08 8.35
CA GLY A 151 -13.44 -20.68 9.60
C GLY A 151 -14.82 -20.19 10.03
N ILE A 152 -15.52 -19.47 9.16
CA ILE A 152 -16.93 -19.09 9.35
C ILE A 152 -17.80 -19.75 8.27
N ASN A 153 -19.06 -20.01 8.62
CA ASN A 153 -20.10 -20.36 7.67
C ASN A 153 -21.38 -19.57 8.00
N GLY A 154 -22.49 -19.83 7.31
CA GLY A 154 -23.74 -19.14 7.59
C GLY A 154 -24.97 -19.74 6.91
N LEU A 155 -26.12 -19.20 7.27
CA LEU A 155 -27.43 -19.48 6.71
C LEU A 155 -28.07 -18.15 6.29
N LEU A 156 -28.69 -18.13 5.11
CA LEU A 156 -29.49 -17.02 4.61
C LEU A 156 -30.88 -17.55 4.25
N PHE A 157 -31.91 -16.91 4.79
CA PHE A 157 -33.30 -17.35 4.66
C PHE A 157 -34.09 -16.40 3.75
N TYR A 158 -34.87 -17.00 2.85
CA TYR A 158 -35.84 -16.36 1.98
C TYR A 158 -37.24 -16.92 2.29
N LYS A 159 -38.27 -16.09 2.17
CA LYS A 159 -39.69 -16.47 2.29
C LYS A 159 -40.34 -16.64 0.92
N GLN A 160 -41.65 -16.88 0.89
CA GLN A 160 -42.42 -17.30 -0.29
C GLN A 160 -42.37 -16.32 -1.49
N ASP A 161 -42.27 -15.02 -1.25
CA ASP A 161 -42.13 -13.99 -2.28
C ASP A 161 -40.68 -13.80 -2.77
N ALA A 162 -39.78 -14.70 -2.36
CA ALA A 162 -38.33 -14.65 -2.55
C ALA A 162 -37.65 -13.43 -1.90
N PHE A 163 -38.32 -12.77 -0.96
CA PHE A 163 -37.72 -11.75 -0.13
C PHE A 163 -37.05 -12.37 1.09
N LEU A 164 -36.11 -11.62 1.67
CA LEU A 164 -35.50 -11.95 2.95
C LEU A 164 -36.53 -11.83 4.09
N LEU A 165 -36.45 -12.73 5.08
CA LEU A 165 -37.31 -12.75 6.29
C LEU A 165 -37.52 -11.35 6.89
N THR A 166 -38.72 -11.05 7.38
CA THR A 166 -38.99 -9.81 8.13
C THR A 166 -38.42 -9.91 9.56
N SER A 167 -38.30 -8.78 10.26
CA SER A 167 -37.87 -8.79 11.67
C SER A 167 -38.81 -9.62 12.56
N GLU A 168 -40.11 -9.62 12.24
CA GLU A 168 -41.11 -10.43 12.95
C GLU A 168 -40.90 -11.93 12.70
N ASP A 169 -40.60 -12.33 11.46
CA ASP A 169 -40.27 -13.72 11.15
C ASP A 169 -38.98 -14.15 11.88
N GLU A 170 -37.97 -13.29 11.90
CA GLU A 170 -36.70 -13.54 12.61
C GLU A 170 -36.93 -13.72 14.12
N GLU A 171 -37.77 -12.90 14.74
CA GLU A 171 -38.14 -13.01 16.16
C GLU A 171 -38.87 -14.33 16.44
N LYS A 172 -39.87 -14.70 15.63
CA LYS A 172 -40.59 -15.98 15.78
C LYS A 172 -39.67 -17.19 15.70
N ILE A 173 -38.75 -17.21 14.72
CA ILE A 173 -37.74 -18.27 14.62
C ILE A 173 -36.77 -18.20 15.81
N GLN A 174 -36.40 -17.01 16.29
CA GLN A 174 -35.51 -16.88 17.43
C GLN A 174 -36.16 -17.37 18.74
N GLU A 175 -37.44 -17.11 18.96
CA GLU A 175 -38.23 -17.57 20.12
C GLU A 175 -38.38 -19.09 20.15
N ASN A 176 -38.50 -19.71 18.97
CA ASN A 176 -38.54 -21.16 18.83
C ASN A 176 -37.17 -21.82 19.12
N LEU A 177 -36.07 -21.08 19.18
CA LEU A 177 -34.71 -21.61 19.42
C LEU A 177 -34.42 -21.85 20.93
N LYS A 178 -35.11 -22.82 21.55
CA LYS A 178 -34.96 -23.17 22.98
C LYS A 178 -33.72 -24.03 23.26
N SER A 179 -33.16 -23.95 24.48
CA SER A 179 -31.97 -24.70 24.89
C SER A 179 -32.14 -26.23 24.81
N THR A 180 -33.36 -26.71 25.02
CA THR A 180 -33.73 -28.13 24.90
C THR A 180 -33.49 -28.69 23.51
N ILE A 181 -33.43 -27.85 22.47
CA ILE A 181 -33.24 -28.27 21.08
C ILE A 181 -31.78 -28.64 20.80
N TYR A 182 -30.81 -28.15 21.58
CA TYR A 182 -29.41 -28.62 21.47
C TYR A 182 -29.21 -30.07 21.95
N LEU A 183 -30.26 -30.66 22.54
CA LEU A 183 -30.34 -32.07 22.91
C LEU A 183 -31.03 -32.92 21.84
N SER A 184 -31.46 -32.37 20.70
CA SER A 184 -31.87 -33.17 19.55
C SER A 184 -30.64 -33.85 18.94
N ASN A 185 -30.74 -35.14 18.62
CA ASN A 185 -29.67 -35.80 17.88
C ASN A 185 -29.67 -35.25 16.44
N PRO A 186 -28.53 -34.79 15.91
CA PRO A 186 -28.34 -34.80 14.47
C PRO A 186 -28.34 -36.29 14.11
N GLU A 187 -29.48 -36.83 13.67
CA GLU A 187 -29.55 -38.25 13.30
C GLU A 187 -28.41 -38.61 12.34
N GLU A 188 -28.07 -39.90 12.26
CA GLU A 188 -27.23 -40.37 11.17
C GLU A 188 -27.88 -39.85 9.88
N VAL A 189 -27.15 -39.07 9.09
CA VAL A 189 -27.55 -38.60 7.75
C VAL A 189 -27.65 -39.80 6.80
N GLN A 190 -28.36 -40.87 7.19
CA GLN A 190 -28.81 -41.91 6.30
C GLN A 190 -29.66 -41.25 5.23
N GLU A 191 -29.55 -41.76 4.01
CA GLU A 191 -30.05 -41.18 2.78
C GLU A 191 -31.58 -41.05 2.80
N TYR A 192 -32.10 -40.05 3.51
CA TYR A 192 -33.43 -39.53 3.22
C TYR A 192 -33.42 -39.17 1.74
N LYS A 193 -34.45 -39.59 1.00
CA LYS A 193 -34.52 -39.38 -0.45
C LYS A 193 -34.55 -37.87 -0.73
N ILE A 194 -33.37 -37.28 -0.90
CA ILE A 194 -33.21 -35.86 -1.22
C ILE A 194 -33.96 -35.63 -2.52
N LYS A 195 -34.98 -34.77 -2.49
CA LYS A 195 -35.71 -34.37 -3.68
C LYS A 195 -34.89 -33.33 -4.43
N TYR A 196 -34.51 -33.64 -5.66
CA TYR A 196 -33.83 -32.70 -6.53
C TYR A 196 -34.84 -32.10 -7.50
N LEU A 197 -34.70 -30.81 -7.79
CA LEU A 197 -35.44 -30.17 -8.87
C LEU A 197 -34.83 -30.55 -10.22
N ASP A 198 -35.68 -30.77 -11.21
CA ASP A 198 -35.30 -31.23 -12.56
C ASP A 198 -34.46 -30.20 -13.33
N PHE A 199 -33.65 -30.67 -14.29
CA PHE A 199 -32.76 -29.82 -15.09
C PHE A 199 -33.46 -28.69 -15.88
N GLU A 200 -34.77 -28.78 -16.08
CA GLU A 200 -35.55 -27.72 -16.74
C GLU A 200 -35.40 -26.36 -16.06
N ILE A 201 -35.24 -26.34 -14.73
CA ILE A 201 -35.12 -25.08 -13.98
C ILE A 201 -33.90 -24.27 -14.40
N GLU A 202 -32.78 -24.91 -14.76
CA GLU A 202 -31.57 -24.21 -15.18
C GLU A 202 -31.81 -23.47 -16.51
N ASN A 203 -32.48 -24.11 -17.46
CA ASN A 203 -32.84 -23.50 -18.75
C ASN A 203 -33.80 -22.33 -18.57
N GLU A 204 -34.78 -22.45 -17.66
CA GLU A 204 -35.70 -21.35 -17.36
C GLU A 204 -34.98 -20.14 -16.73
N ILE A 205 -34.06 -20.37 -15.80
CA ILE A 205 -33.24 -19.31 -15.19
C ILE A 205 -32.36 -18.64 -16.24
N VAL A 206 -31.75 -19.43 -17.11
CA VAL A 206 -30.95 -18.93 -18.24
C VAL A 206 -31.80 -18.04 -19.15
N ASN A 207 -33.02 -18.47 -19.49
CA ASN A 207 -33.96 -17.70 -20.29
C ASN A 207 -34.42 -16.41 -19.59
N PHE A 208 -34.65 -16.48 -18.28
CA PHE A 208 -34.97 -15.32 -17.45
C PHE A 208 -33.88 -14.25 -17.55
N TYR A 209 -32.62 -14.60 -17.29
CA TYR A 209 -31.52 -13.65 -17.41
C TYR A 209 -31.29 -13.19 -18.84
N LYS A 210 -31.44 -14.07 -19.84
CA LYS A 210 -31.37 -13.70 -21.26
C LYS A 210 -32.40 -12.63 -21.61
N SER A 211 -33.60 -12.71 -21.03
CA SER A 211 -34.68 -11.74 -21.27
C SER A 211 -34.36 -10.32 -20.78
N HIS A 212 -33.40 -10.17 -19.85
CA HIS A 212 -32.95 -8.86 -19.34
C HIS A 212 -32.17 -8.06 -20.37
N TYR A 213 -31.59 -8.72 -21.37
CA TYR A 213 -30.91 -8.11 -22.49
C TYR A 213 -31.93 -7.79 -23.58
N LYS A 214 -32.04 -6.51 -23.97
CA LYS A 214 -33.05 -6.04 -24.94
C LYS A 214 -32.46 -5.46 -26.24
N SER A 215 -31.14 -5.37 -26.33
CA SER A 215 -30.46 -4.78 -27.49
C SER A 215 -30.38 -5.77 -28.66
N ASN A 216 -30.67 -5.29 -29.87
CA ASN A 216 -30.53 -6.07 -31.11
C ASN A 216 -29.25 -5.72 -31.91
N LEU A 217 -28.28 -5.05 -31.28
CA LEU A 217 -27.03 -4.65 -31.95
C LEU A 217 -26.20 -5.87 -32.39
N GLU A 218 -25.79 -5.89 -33.66
CA GLU A 218 -25.07 -7.01 -34.29
C GLU A 218 -23.66 -7.22 -33.72
N LYS A 219 -22.88 -6.13 -33.59
CA LYS A 219 -21.50 -6.23 -33.11
C LYS A 219 -21.48 -6.27 -31.59
N LYS A 220 -20.92 -7.35 -31.04
CA LYS A 220 -20.83 -7.61 -29.61
C LYS A 220 -19.42 -7.44 -29.06
N ILE A 221 -19.29 -6.86 -27.86
CA ILE A 221 -18.02 -6.77 -27.13
C ILE A 221 -17.49 -8.14 -26.74
N ARG A 222 -16.16 -8.24 -26.51
CA ARG A 222 -15.50 -9.47 -26.10
C ARG A 222 -15.20 -9.44 -24.60
N ILE A 223 -15.77 -10.41 -23.89
CA ILE A 223 -15.79 -10.44 -22.43
C ILE A 223 -14.78 -11.46 -21.91
N GLN A 224 -13.97 -11.06 -20.93
CA GLN A 224 -13.15 -11.97 -20.14
C GLN A 224 -13.78 -12.11 -18.75
N PHE A 225 -14.21 -13.32 -18.41
CA PHE A 225 -14.98 -13.60 -17.21
C PHE A 225 -14.18 -14.41 -16.18
N SER A 226 -14.25 -14.01 -14.91
CA SER A 226 -13.68 -14.69 -13.75
C SER A 226 -14.76 -14.89 -12.69
N SER A 227 -14.89 -16.11 -12.16
CA SER A 227 -15.78 -16.42 -11.02
C SER A 227 -15.06 -16.40 -9.67
N LEU A 228 -13.78 -15.99 -9.65
CA LEU A 228 -12.93 -16.00 -8.47
C LEU A 228 -12.95 -17.37 -7.74
N TYR A 229 -12.95 -18.47 -8.51
CA TYR A 229 -12.99 -19.86 -8.04
C TYR A 229 -14.34 -20.28 -7.42
N GLY A 230 -15.42 -19.53 -7.65
CA GLY A 230 -16.77 -19.89 -7.20
C GLY A 230 -17.67 -20.48 -8.28
N THR A 231 -18.95 -20.56 -7.94
CA THR A 231 -20.01 -21.29 -8.67
C THR A 231 -20.55 -20.53 -9.87
N SER A 232 -20.19 -19.26 -10.02
CA SER A 232 -20.68 -18.35 -11.06
C SER A 232 -20.19 -18.62 -12.48
N GLU A 233 -19.70 -19.82 -12.80
CA GLU A 233 -19.29 -20.21 -14.16
C GLU A 233 -20.47 -20.16 -15.14
N ILE A 234 -21.68 -20.53 -14.68
CA ILE A 234 -22.90 -20.55 -15.51
C ILE A 234 -23.26 -19.18 -16.08
N PHE A 235 -22.95 -18.09 -15.39
CA PHE A 235 -23.14 -16.72 -15.88
C PHE A 235 -22.32 -16.42 -17.14
N SER A 236 -21.13 -17.01 -17.28
CA SER A 236 -20.33 -16.89 -18.50
C SER A 236 -21.00 -17.61 -19.69
N LYS A 237 -21.67 -18.74 -19.44
CA LYS A 237 -22.44 -19.47 -20.45
C LYS A 237 -23.67 -18.70 -20.89
N ILE A 238 -24.41 -18.09 -19.94
CA ILE A 238 -25.59 -17.26 -20.24
C ILE A 238 -25.21 -16.09 -21.14
N LEU A 239 -24.12 -15.37 -20.82
CA LEU A 239 -23.61 -14.30 -21.68
C LEU A 239 -23.24 -14.81 -23.10
N GLY A 240 -22.67 -16.01 -23.19
CA GLY A 240 -22.42 -16.70 -24.47
C GLY A 240 -23.69 -16.99 -25.26
N GLN A 241 -24.76 -17.44 -24.60
CA GLN A 241 -26.06 -17.71 -25.22
C GLN A 241 -26.88 -16.46 -25.58
N ILE A 242 -26.63 -15.33 -24.90
CA ILE A 242 -27.06 -14.00 -25.36
C ILE A 242 -26.32 -13.63 -26.65
N GLY A 243 -25.15 -14.24 -26.91
CA GLY A 243 -24.36 -14.14 -28.13
C GLY A 243 -23.06 -13.34 -27.97
N PHE A 244 -22.65 -13.01 -26.74
CA PHE A 244 -21.35 -12.37 -26.52
C PHE A 244 -20.22 -13.38 -26.70
N ASP A 245 -19.08 -12.92 -27.24
CA ASP A 245 -17.85 -13.69 -27.18
C ASP A 245 -17.30 -13.63 -25.74
N VAL A 246 -17.41 -14.73 -24.99
CA VAL A 246 -16.98 -14.83 -23.59
C VAL A 246 -15.86 -15.86 -23.43
N ASN A 247 -14.75 -15.46 -22.83
CA ASN A 247 -13.71 -16.39 -22.37
C ASN A 247 -13.72 -16.48 -20.86
N PHE A 248 -13.85 -17.70 -20.36
CA PHE A 248 -13.82 -17.99 -18.94
C PHE A 248 -12.39 -18.28 -18.46
N VAL A 249 -12.03 -17.86 -17.25
CA VAL A 249 -10.72 -18.16 -16.64
C VAL A 249 -10.72 -19.64 -16.17
N LYS A 250 -10.59 -20.60 -17.10
CA LYS A 250 -10.68 -22.07 -16.85
C LYS A 250 -9.91 -22.58 -15.62
N SER A 251 -8.68 -22.11 -15.45
CA SER A 251 -7.81 -22.41 -14.29
C SER A 251 -8.45 -22.13 -12.93
N GLU A 252 -9.48 -21.30 -12.83
CA GLU A 252 -10.21 -21.08 -11.58
C GLU A 252 -11.16 -22.24 -11.26
N SER A 253 -11.89 -22.75 -12.26
CA SER A 253 -12.79 -23.92 -12.11
C SER A 253 -12.01 -25.21 -11.80
N GLU A 254 -10.91 -25.46 -12.50
CA GLU A 254 -10.05 -26.63 -12.25
C GLU A 254 -9.44 -26.64 -10.84
N ASN A 255 -9.03 -25.47 -10.34
CA ASN A 255 -8.47 -25.34 -9.00
C ASN A 255 -9.54 -25.35 -7.91
N ALA A 256 -10.74 -24.83 -8.17
CA ALA A 256 -11.86 -24.89 -7.23
C ALA A 256 -12.25 -26.34 -6.89
N LYS A 257 -12.12 -27.26 -7.86
CA LYS A 257 -12.33 -28.71 -7.67
C LYS A 257 -11.26 -29.37 -6.79
N LYS A 258 -10.03 -28.84 -6.79
CA LYS A 258 -8.88 -29.40 -6.04
C LYS A 258 -8.69 -28.77 -4.66
N VAL A 259 -9.10 -27.51 -4.50
CA VAL A 259 -8.84 -26.71 -3.30
C VAL A 259 -10.06 -25.87 -2.98
N ASN A 260 -10.53 -25.98 -1.73
CA ASN A 260 -11.59 -25.12 -1.23
C ASN A 260 -11.16 -23.63 -1.36
N PRO A 261 -11.85 -22.82 -2.18
CA PRO A 261 -11.43 -21.44 -2.45
C PRO A 261 -11.43 -20.58 -1.17
N TRP A 262 -12.26 -20.96 -0.20
CA TRP A 262 -12.39 -20.29 1.09
C TRP A 262 -11.29 -20.64 2.09
N GLN A 263 -10.55 -21.74 1.91
CA GLN A 263 -9.41 -22.10 2.77
C GLN A 263 -8.17 -21.22 2.54
N ASN A 264 -8.04 -20.63 1.33
CA ASN A 264 -6.91 -19.81 0.89
C ASN A 264 -7.17 -18.28 0.99
N LEU A 265 -8.23 -17.86 1.68
CA LEU A 265 -8.65 -16.47 1.86
C LEU A 265 -7.66 -15.53 2.56
N LYS A 266 -6.48 -16.01 3.02
CA LYS A 266 -5.42 -15.13 3.51
C LYS A 266 -5.00 -14.06 2.48
N ARG A 267 -5.31 -14.26 1.18
CA ARG A 267 -5.07 -13.28 0.12
C ARG A 267 -6.30 -12.38 -0.08
N LYS A 268 -6.14 -11.07 0.18
CA LYS A 268 -7.16 -10.02 -0.07
C LYS A 268 -7.72 -9.99 -1.51
N SER A 269 -7.13 -10.73 -2.46
CA SER A 269 -7.47 -10.74 -3.88
C SER A 269 -8.72 -11.53 -4.27
N TYR A 270 -9.34 -12.29 -3.36
CA TYR A 270 -10.54 -13.11 -3.63
C TYR A 270 -11.87 -12.37 -3.45
N SER A 271 -11.85 -11.04 -3.39
CA SER A 271 -13.06 -10.20 -3.30
C SER A 271 -13.10 -9.29 -4.51
N SER A 272 -14.20 -9.27 -5.26
CA SER A 272 -14.43 -8.39 -6.41
C SER A 272 -14.28 -6.91 -6.03
N SER A 273 -14.64 -6.54 -4.80
CA SER A 273 -14.40 -5.20 -4.24
C SER A 273 -12.92 -4.80 -4.09
N ASN A 274 -11.98 -5.74 -4.26
CA ASN A 274 -10.57 -5.45 -4.37
C ASN A 274 -10.17 -5.39 -5.85
N PRO A 275 -9.61 -4.28 -6.35
CA PRO A 275 -9.14 -4.18 -7.74
C PRO A 275 -8.19 -5.30 -8.17
N LYS A 276 -7.44 -5.89 -7.23
CA LYS A 276 -6.52 -7.01 -7.51
C LYS A 276 -7.23 -8.31 -7.93
N SER A 277 -8.53 -8.44 -7.68
CA SER A 277 -9.32 -9.61 -8.11
C SER A 277 -9.38 -9.73 -9.63
N LEU A 278 -9.44 -8.60 -10.34
CA LEU A 278 -9.44 -8.54 -11.80
C LEU A 278 -8.08 -8.82 -12.44
N ASN A 279 -6.98 -8.90 -11.68
CA ASN A 279 -5.65 -9.08 -12.26
C ASN A 279 -5.55 -10.30 -13.17
N ARG A 280 -6.18 -11.43 -12.80
CA ARG A 280 -6.20 -12.65 -13.64
C ARG A 280 -7.02 -12.48 -14.90
N ALA A 281 -8.21 -11.88 -14.77
CA ALA A 281 -9.06 -11.57 -15.92
C ALA A 281 -8.32 -10.61 -16.87
N ILE A 282 -7.76 -9.50 -16.37
CA ILE A 282 -7.00 -8.53 -17.17
C ILE A 282 -5.82 -9.19 -17.89
N LEU A 283 -5.05 -10.05 -17.20
CA LEU A 283 -3.94 -10.77 -17.82
C LEU A 283 -4.42 -11.66 -18.97
N LYS A 284 -5.48 -12.46 -18.76
CA LYS A 284 -6.05 -13.29 -19.83
C LYS A 284 -6.68 -12.47 -20.95
N ALA A 285 -7.30 -11.33 -20.64
CA ALA A 285 -7.88 -10.43 -21.62
C ALA A 285 -6.81 -9.80 -22.52
N ARG A 286 -5.62 -9.49 -21.97
CA ARG A 286 -4.47 -9.03 -22.77
C ARG A 286 -4.02 -10.12 -23.75
N LEU A 287 -3.92 -11.37 -23.30
CA LEU A 287 -3.49 -12.51 -24.12
C LEU A 287 -4.52 -12.90 -25.19
N THR A 288 -5.81 -12.73 -24.91
CA THR A 288 -6.91 -13.14 -25.80
C THR A 288 -7.58 -11.97 -26.53
N ASN A 289 -6.96 -10.78 -26.48
CA ASN A 289 -7.43 -9.53 -27.09
C ASN A 289 -8.91 -9.20 -26.80
N ARG A 290 -9.27 -9.17 -25.51
CA ARG A 290 -10.62 -8.83 -25.02
C ARG A 290 -10.65 -7.41 -24.46
N ASN A 291 -11.81 -6.77 -24.47
CA ASN A 291 -11.95 -5.36 -24.10
C ASN A 291 -12.81 -5.13 -22.85
N PHE A 292 -13.49 -6.15 -22.34
CA PHE A 292 -14.34 -6.04 -21.16
C PHE A 292 -14.03 -7.17 -20.17
N CYS A 293 -13.59 -6.85 -18.96
CA CYS A 293 -13.24 -7.83 -17.93
C CYS A 293 -14.27 -7.78 -16.81
N VAL A 294 -14.78 -8.94 -16.42
CA VAL A 294 -15.70 -9.11 -15.29
C VAL A 294 -15.10 -10.09 -14.30
N ALA A 295 -15.09 -9.72 -13.02
CA ALA A 295 -14.83 -10.64 -11.93
C ALA A 295 -16.00 -10.59 -10.95
N ILE A 296 -16.71 -11.71 -10.84
CA ILE A 296 -17.82 -11.88 -9.90
C ILE A 296 -17.34 -12.65 -8.67
N ASN A 297 -17.88 -12.31 -7.51
CA ASN A 297 -17.58 -13.03 -6.28
C ASN A 297 -18.02 -14.50 -6.36
N PRO A 298 -17.42 -15.38 -5.56
CA PRO A 298 -17.75 -16.79 -5.60
C PRO A 298 -19.20 -17.14 -5.25
N ASP A 299 -19.84 -16.29 -4.44
CA ASP A 299 -21.24 -16.40 -4.04
C ASP A 299 -22.18 -15.65 -4.98
N GLY A 300 -21.68 -15.13 -6.11
CA GLY A 300 -22.46 -14.34 -7.08
C GLY A 300 -22.75 -12.90 -6.67
N SER A 301 -22.90 -12.60 -5.37
CA SER A 301 -23.55 -11.38 -4.86
C SER A 301 -22.91 -10.02 -5.21
N LYS A 302 -21.67 -9.99 -5.69
CA LYS A 302 -20.88 -8.76 -5.94
C LYS A 302 -19.99 -8.94 -7.15
N PHE A 303 -19.71 -7.85 -7.87
CA PHE A 303 -18.87 -7.93 -9.07
C PHE A 303 -17.93 -6.75 -9.22
N SER A 304 -17.01 -6.85 -10.17
CA SER A 304 -16.11 -5.77 -10.52
C SER A 304 -15.84 -5.82 -12.01
N ILE A 305 -15.64 -4.64 -12.60
CA ILE A 305 -15.43 -4.48 -14.04
C ILE A 305 -14.16 -3.69 -14.30
N ALA A 306 -13.40 -4.14 -15.30
CA ALA A 306 -12.38 -3.32 -15.92
C ALA A 306 -12.58 -3.30 -17.43
N ILE A 307 -12.46 -2.13 -18.03
CA ILE A 307 -12.61 -1.95 -19.48
C ILE A 307 -11.29 -1.55 -20.13
N LYS A 308 -11.07 -1.97 -21.37
CA LYS A 308 -9.92 -1.55 -22.17
C LYS A 308 -10.18 -0.17 -22.77
N HIS A 309 -9.55 0.86 -22.21
CA HIS A 309 -9.47 2.19 -22.78
C HIS A 309 -8.13 2.36 -23.50
N LYS A 310 -8.18 2.50 -24.84
CA LYS A 310 -6.98 2.52 -25.70
C LYS A 310 -6.16 1.23 -25.53
N LYS A 311 -4.93 1.32 -25.00
CA LYS A 311 -4.04 0.17 -24.75
C LYS A 311 -4.09 -0.36 -23.30
N ARG A 312 -5.00 0.13 -22.46
CA ARG A 312 -4.96 -0.07 -21.01
C ARG A 312 -6.28 -0.51 -20.44
N PHE A 313 -6.24 -1.35 -19.41
CA PHE A 313 -7.43 -1.67 -18.63
C PHE A 313 -7.59 -0.68 -17.49
N LYS A 314 -8.78 -0.10 -17.38
CA LYS A 314 -9.17 0.80 -16.29
C LYS A 314 -10.20 0.10 -15.41
N TYR A 315 -9.90 0.05 -14.12
CA TYR A 315 -10.83 -0.42 -13.11
C TYR A 315 -11.92 0.63 -12.88
N LEU A 316 -13.17 0.19 -12.76
CA LEU A 316 -14.31 1.05 -12.48
C LEU A 316 -14.77 0.86 -11.04
N LYS A 317 -15.00 1.96 -10.31
CA LYS A 317 -15.53 1.94 -8.95
C LYS A 317 -17.04 1.66 -8.94
N SER A 318 -17.58 1.22 -7.80
CA SER A 318 -19.01 0.96 -7.63
C SER A 318 -19.87 2.16 -8.06
N SER A 319 -19.59 3.37 -7.55
CA SER A 319 -20.36 4.56 -7.94
C SER A 319 -20.17 5.00 -9.40
N GLU A 320 -19.03 4.70 -10.02
CA GLU A 320 -18.79 4.97 -11.44
C GLU A 320 -19.65 4.04 -12.31
N LEU A 321 -19.73 2.75 -11.95
CA LEU A 321 -20.59 1.77 -12.60
C LEU A 321 -22.08 2.15 -12.46
N ALA A 322 -22.51 2.58 -11.28
CA ALA A 322 -23.87 3.07 -11.07
C ALA A 322 -24.18 4.32 -11.89
N ALA A 323 -23.24 5.27 -11.99
CA ALA A 323 -23.44 6.47 -12.81
C ALA A 323 -23.61 6.13 -14.30
N ILE A 324 -22.78 5.20 -14.83
CA ILE A 324 -22.92 4.70 -16.21
C ILE A 324 -24.25 3.97 -16.40
N TYR A 325 -24.62 3.10 -15.45
CA TYR A 325 -25.89 2.38 -15.47
C TYR A 325 -27.08 3.36 -15.52
N LEU A 326 -27.10 4.36 -14.64
CA LEU A 326 -28.20 5.33 -14.57
C LEU A 326 -28.28 6.17 -15.83
N LYS A 327 -27.16 6.68 -16.35
CA LYS A 327 -27.14 7.40 -17.64
C LYS A 327 -27.75 6.54 -18.75
N TYR A 328 -27.28 5.28 -18.87
CA TYR A 328 -27.80 4.39 -19.88
C TYR A 328 -29.30 4.10 -19.72
N VAL A 329 -29.75 3.74 -18.51
CA VAL A 329 -31.14 3.32 -18.27
C VAL A 329 -32.13 4.48 -18.40
N LEU A 330 -31.75 5.68 -17.91
CA LEU A 330 -32.62 6.85 -17.89
C LEU A 330 -32.65 7.60 -19.23
N GLU A 331 -31.52 7.65 -19.95
CA GLU A 331 -31.36 8.52 -21.12
C GLU A 331 -31.30 7.73 -22.44
N ASP A 332 -30.56 6.61 -22.47
CA ASP A 332 -30.22 5.94 -23.74
C ASP A 332 -31.06 4.69 -24.05
N ARG A 333 -31.46 3.93 -23.03
CA ARG A 333 -32.18 2.65 -23.19
C ARG A 333 -33.65 2.85 -23.60
N LYS A 334 -34.17 4.08 -23.49
CA LYS A 334 -35.52 4.51 -23.91
C LYS A 334 -36.63 3.56 -23.46
N ILE A 335 -36.63 3.21 -22.18
CA ILE A 335 -37.63 2.28 -21.63
C ILE A 335 -38.99 3.00 -21.49
N LYS A 336 -39.91 2.75 -22.43
CA LYS A 336 -41.21 3.45 -22.48
C LYS A 336 -42.18 3.03 -21.37
N ASP A 337 -42.07 1.81 -20.87
CA ASP A 337 -43.05 1.23 -19.93
C ASP A 337 -42.71 1.47 -18.45
N LEU A 338 -41.58 2.12 -18.15
CA LEU A 338 -41.12 2.37 -16.78
C LEU A 338 -41.33 3.83 -16.40
N ASN A 339 -42.30 4.07 -15.51
CA ASN A 339 -42.46 5.37 -14.87
C ASN A 339 -41.42 5.54 -13.75
N PHE A 340 -40.28 6.15 -14.11
CA PHE A 340 -39.16 6.36 -13.20
C PHE A 340 -39.51 7.20 -11.96
N LYS A 341 -40.53 8.07 -12.01
CA LYS A 341 -40.95 8.91 -10.87
C LYS A 341 -41.46 8.10 -9.67
N ASN A 342 -41.93 6.87 -9.92
CA ASN A 342 -42.42 5.97 -8.87
C ASN A 342 -41.31 5.04 -8.32
N LEU A 343 -40.08 5.17 -8.81
CA LEU A 343 -38.95 4.35 -8.40
C LEU A 343 -37.99 5.15 -7.51
N ASN A 344 -37.26 4.42 -6.68
CA ASN A 344 -36.26 4.98 -5.79
C ASN A 344 -34.88 4.42 -6.16
N ILE A 345 -33.82 5.15 -5.84
CA ILE A 345 -32.45 4.63 -5.82
C ILE A 345 -32.06 4.43 -4.36
N VAL A 346 -31.58 3.23 -4.02
CA VAL A 346 -31.10 2.92 -2.67
C VAL A 346 -29.58 2.86 -2.68
N LYS A 347 -28.88 3.61 -1.83
CA LYS A 347 -27.41 3.57 -1.81
C LYS A 347 -26.82 3.58 -0.42
N SER A 348 -25.66 2.94 -0.24
CA SER A 348 -24.93 3.07 1.02
C SER A 348 -24.26 4.45 1.15
N PHE A 349 -24.10 4.94 2.38
CA PHE A 349 -23.37 6.20 2.64
C PHE A 349 -21.88 6.16 2.28
N GLY A 350 -21.33 4.97 2.02
CA GLY A 350 -19.96 4.80 1.50
C GLY A 350 -19.82 5.03 0.00
N THR A 351 -20.89 5.42 -0.70
CA THR A 351 -20.92 5.66 -2.15
C THR A 351 -21.01 7.15 -2.49
N SER A 352 -20.55 7.52 -3.69
CA SER A 352 -20.47 8.92 -4.13
C SER A 352 -21.82 9.62 -4.18
N SER A 353 -21.84 10.90 -3.81
CA SER A 353 -22.97 11.82 -3.98
C SER A 353 -23.28 12.18 -5.44
N LEU A 354 -22.45 11.76 -6.40
CA LEU A 354 -22.73 11.83 -7.84
C LEU A 354 -24.09 11.19 -8.18
N ILE A 355 -24.39 10.06 -7.55
CA ILE A 355 -25.66 9.35 -7.75
C ILE A 355 -26.84 10.21 -7.33
N ASN A 356 -26.72 10.95 -6.23
CA ASN A 356 -27.77 11.86 -5.76
C ASN A 356 -28.00 13.00 -6.76
N LYS A 357 -26.95 13.49 -7.44
CA LYS A 357 -27.10 14.53 -8.45
C LYS A 357 -27.79 14.02 -9.72
N ILE A 358 -27.42 12.83 -10.19
CA ILE A 358 -28.07 12.18 -11.35
C ILE A 358 -29.55 11.95 -11.02
N ALA A 359 -29.85 11.38 -9.86
CA ALA A 359 -31.22 11.09 -9.44
C ALA A 359 -32.09 12.36 -9.38
N ARG A 360 -31.57 13.44 -8.78
CA ARG A 360 -32.28 14.73 -8.67
C ARG A 360 -32.62 15.36 -10.02
N LYS A 361 -31.74 15.24 -11.02
CA LYS A 361 -32.01 15.75 -12.38
C LYS A 361 -33.21 15.04 -13.03
N HIS A 362 -33.43 13.78 -12.66
CA HIS A 362 -34.46 12.91 -13.21
C HIS A 362 -35.67 12.74 -12.27
N ASP A 363 -35.81 13.59 -11.24
CA ASP A 363 -36.88 13.54 -10.23
C ASP A 363 -37.02 12.18 -9.53
N ILE A 364 -35.91 11.47 -9.32
CA ILE A 364 -35.86 10.17 -8.64
C ILE A 364 -35.42 10.36 -7.19
N ASN A 365 -36.17 9.80 -6.25
CA ASN A 365 -35.82 9.84 -4.84
C ASN A 365 -34.64 8.93 -4.52
N VAL A 366 -33.77 9.36 -3.60
CA VAL A 366 -32.60 8.59 -3.15
C VAL A 366 -32.74 8.28 -1.67
N ILE A 367 -32.77 6.98 -1.36
CA ILE A 367 -32.79 6.44 0.00
C ILE A 367 -31.36 6.05 0.37
N GLU A 368 -30.76 6.74 1.31
CA GLU A 368 -29.42 6.42 1.81
C GLU A 368 -29.52 5.46 3.01
N THR A 369 -28.77 4.36 2.99
CA THR A 369 -28.81 3.31 4.02
C THR A 369 -27.45 2.98 4.59
N PHE A 370 -27.42 2.58 5.86
CA PHE A 370 -26.23 2.07 6.55
C PHE A 370 -26.18 0.55 6.61
N HIS A 371 -27.29 -0.10 6.28
CA HIS A 371 -27.48 -1.54 6.37
C HIS A 371 -26.82 -2.25 5.18
N ASP A 372 -26.63 -3.58 5.28
CA ASP A 372 -26.46 -4.39 4.08
C ASP A 372 -27.64 -4.12 3.13
N LEU A 373 -27.40 -4.02 1.82
CA LEU A 373 -28.47 -3.76 0.83
C LEU A 373 -29.57 -4.82 0.87
N LYS A 374 -30.57 -4.58 1.72
CA LYS A 374 -31.85 -5.26 1.79
C LYS A 374 -32.90 -4.21 1.47
N ILE A 375 -33.68 -4.47 0.43
CA ILE A 375 -34.72 -3.55 -0.03
C ILE A 375 -36.01 -3.89 0.72
N ASP A 376 -36.66 -2.85 1.26
CA ASP A 376 -37.98 -3.00 1.85
C ASP A 376 -38.98 -3.43 0.77
N GLU A 377 -39.81 -4.42 1.10
CA GLU A 377 -40.81 -5.04 0.23
C GLU A 377 -41.77 -4.04 -0.40
N LYS A 378 -42.06 -2.94 0.30
CA LYS A 378 -42.96 -1.87 -0.17
C LYS A 378 -42.25 -0.85 -1.08
N THR A 379 -40.92 -0.88 -1.13
CA THR A 379 -40.14 0.11 -1.87
C THR A 379 -39.91 -0.36 -3.30
N LYS A 380 -40.42 0.38 -4.28
CA LYS A 380 -40.08 0.19 -5.68
C LYS A 380 -38.71 0.80 -5.97
N VAL A 381 -37.75 -0.01 -6.40
CA VAL A 381 -36.33 0.39 -6.55
C VAL A 381 -35.87 0.25 -8.00
N LEU A 382 -35.30 1.31 -8.56
CA LEU A 382 -34.64 1.31 -9.86
C LEU A 382 -33.26 0.66 -9.81
N LEU A 383 -32.50 1.02 -8.78
CA LEU A 383 -31.12 0.62 -8.56
C LEU A 383 -30.83 0.63 -7.07
N ALA A 384 -30.15 -0.40 -6.57
CA ALA A 384 -29.48 -0.32 -5.28
C ALA A 384 -27.98 -0.57 -5.40
N LEU A 385 -27.14 0.13 -4.62
CA LEU A 385 -25.70 -0.06 -4.60
C LEU A 385 -25.01 0.19 -3.25
N ASP A 386 -23.90 -0.51 -3.02
CA ASP A 386 -23.03 -0.31 -1.87
C ASP A 386 -21.57 -0.08 -2.28
N GLU A 387 -20.75 0.33 -1.32
CA GLU A 387 -19.33 0.62 -1.55
C GLU A 387 -18.49 -0.63 -1.85
N ASP A 388 -19.00 -1.81 -1.51
CA ASP A 388 -18.34 -3.10 -1.67
C ASP A 388 -18.86 -3.84 -2.92
N PHE A 389 -19.41 -3.10 -3.90
CA PHE A 389 -19.87 -3.58 -5.21
C PHE A 389 -21.03 -4.59 -5.15
N GLY A 390 -21.84 -4.50 -4.11
CA GLY A 390 -23.18 -5.09 -4.09
C GLY A 390 -24.14 -4.21 -4.89
N PHE A 391 -25.01 -4.84 -5.66
CA PHE A 391 -25.88 -4.17 -6.61
C PHE A 391 -27.25 -4.85 -6.71
N TYR A 392 -28.26 -4.07 -7.03
CA TYR A 392 -29.62 -4.52 -7.33
C TYR A 392 -30.14 -3.81 -8.58
N ASP A 393 -30.71 -4.56 -9.51
CA ASP A 393 -31.41 -4.05 -10.69
C ASP A 393 -32.93 -4.12 -10.46
N TYR A 394 -33.72 -3.18 -11.00
CA TYR A 394 -35.19 -3.25 -10.94
C TYR A 394 -35.78 -4.54 -11.56
N LYS A 395 -35.00 -5.25 -12.38
CA LYS A 395 -35.34 -6.56 -12.96
C LYS A 395 -35.02 -7.76 -12.06
N SER A 396 -34.47 -7.54 -10.86
CA SER A 396 -34.07 -8.63 -9.97
C SER A 396 -35.28 -9.38 -9.41
N ASN A 397 -35.14 -10.69 -9.15
CA ASN A 397 -36.22 -11.52 -8.62
C ASN A 397 -36.37 -11.54 -7.10
N SER A 398 -35.44 -10.95 -6.34
CA SER A 398 -35.51 -10.83 -4.88
C SER A 398 -35.58 -9.38 -4.44
N ASN A 399 -35.48 -9.12 -3.13
CA ASN A 399 -35.18 -7.81 -2.55
C ASN A 399 -33.71 -7.72 -2.07
N PHE A 400 -32.84 -8.60 -2.58
CA PHE A 400 -31.44 -8.69 -2.21
C PHE A 400 -30.53 -8.54 -3.44
N LYS A 401 -29.22 -8.46 -3.22
CA LYS A 401 -28.20 -8.21 -4.26
C LYS A 401 -28.30 -9.24 -5.40
N ASP A 402 -28.36 -8.73 -6.63
CA ASP A 402 -28.29 -9.50 -7.88
C ASP A 402 -27.25 -8.82 -8.79
N ALA A 403 -26.02 -9.30 -8.67
CA ALA A 403 -24.92 -8.77 -9.44
C ALA A 403 -25.04 -9.12 -10.94
N PHE A 404 -25.63 -10.27 -11.29
CA PHE A 404 -25.66 -10.70 -12.68
C PHE A 404 -26.66 -9.90 -13.52
N SER A 405 -27.82 -9.55 -12.97
CA SER A 405 -28.78 -8.65 -13.64
C SER A 405 -28.15 -7.31 -14.02
N ILE A 406 -27.39 -6.70 -13.11
CA ILE A 406 -26.67 -5.45 -13.39
C ILE A 406 -25.54 -5.66 -14.41
N ILE A 407 -24.79 -6.76 -14.34
CA ILE A 407 -23.74 -7.07 -15.32
C ILE A 407 -24.32 -7.13 -16.73
N ILE A 408 -25.48 -7.75 -16.92
CA ILE A 408 -26.15 -7.81 -18.23
C ILE A 408 -26.47 -6.39 -18.72
N THR A 409 -27.06 -5.54 -17.87
CA THR A 409 -27.38 -4.16 -18.25
C THR A 409 -26.12 -3.34 -18.57
N LEU A 410 -25.03 -3.53 -17.82
CA LEU A 410 -23.76 -2.85 -18.08
C LEU A 410 -23.07 -3.37 -19.36
N VAL A 411 -23.14 -4.67 -19.62
CA VAL A 411 -22.65 -5.25 -20.88
C VAL A 411 -23.47 -4.72 -22.06
N GLU A 412 -24.80 -4.59 -21.90
CA GLU A 412 -25.70 -3.95 -22.87
C GLU A 412 -25.29 -2.50 -23.13
N ALA A 413 -25.10 -1.70 -22.07
CA ALA A 413 -24.66 -0.31 -22.16
C ALA A 413 -23.29 -0.16 -22.83
N ALA A 414 -22.32 -1.00 -22.46
CA ALA A 414 -20.98 -1.01 -23.06
C ALA A 414 -21.06 -1.34 -24.56
N ASN A 415 -21.92 -2.28 -24.94
CA ASN A 415 -22.16 -2.61 -26.33
C ASN A 415 -22.84 -1.46 -27.08
N PHE A 416 -23.83 -0.81 -26.47
CA PHE A 416 -24.52 0.34 -27.05
C PHE A 416 -23.54 1.48 -27.34
N TYR A 417 -22.85 2.01 -26.33
CA TYR A 417 -21.96 3.17 -26.52
C TYR A 417 -20.82 2.90 -27.51
N LEU A 418 -20.28 1.68 -27.52
CA LEU A 418 -19.21 1.33 -28.44
C LEU A 418 -19.71 1.31 -29.90
N ASN A 419 -20.95 0.86 -30.13
CA ASN A 419 -21.50 0.74 -31.49
C ASN A 419 -22.12 2.05 -32.00
N THR A 420 -22.82 2.80 -31.14
CA THR A 420 -23.56 3.99 -31.56
C THR A 420 -22.74 5.27 -31.44
N GLN A 421 -21.77 5.32 -30.52
CA GLN A 421 -21.00 6.54 -30.24
C GLN A 421 -19.48 6.34 -30.40
N SER A 422 -19.01 5.11 -30.67
CA SER A 422 -17.58 4.76 -30.64
C SER A 422 -16.89 5.12 -29.32
N LYS A 423 -17.63 5.11 -28.21
CA LYS A 423 -17.14 5.48 -26.88
C LYS A 423 -17.06 4.28 -25.95
N ASP A 424 -16.03 4.27 -25.09
CA ASP A 424 -15.97 3.35 -23.96
C ASP A 424 -16.48 3.99 -22.66
N PHE A 425 -16.64 3.18 -21.61
CA PHE A 425 -17.13 3.67 -20.31
C PHE A 425 -16.28 4.77 -19.68
N PHE A 426 -14.99 4.87 -20.00
CA PHE A 426 -14.17 5.93 -19.45
C PHE A 426 -14.52 7.28 -20.10
N GLU A 427 -14.79 7.29 -21.41
CA GLU A 427 -15.25 8.48 -22.13
C GLU A 427 -16.66 8.88 -21.67
N ILE A 428 -17.54 7.92 -21.44
CA ILE A 428 -18.87 8.17 -20.87
C ILE A 428 -18.77 8.76 -19.46
N LEU A 429 -17.85 8.28 -18.61
CA LEU A 429 -17.61 8.88 -17.29
C LEU A 429 -17.11 10.32 -17.39
N GLN A 430 -16.25 10.63 -18.36
CA GLN A 430 -15.80 12.02 -18.56
C GLN A 430 -16.95 12.95 -18.95
N GLU A 431 -17.95 12.47 -19.70
CA GLU A 431 -19.16 13.24 -19.98
C GLU A 431 -19.99 13.46 -18.72
N ILE A 432 -20.18 12.42 -17.92
CA ILE A 432 -20.88 12.52 -16.63
C ILE A 432 -20.16 13.52 -15.71
N GLU A 433 -18.82 13.47 -15.62
CA GLU A 433 -18.03 14.42 -14.84
C GLU A 433 -18.15 15.86 -15.37
N LYS A 434 -18.17 16.04 -16.71
CA LYS A 434 -18.41 17.36 -17.33
C LYS A 434 -19.80 17.90 -17.03
N GLU A 435 -20.78 17.04 -16.82
CA GLU A 435 -22.14 17.45 -16.52
C GLU A 435 -22.34 17.75 -15.03
N TYR A 436 -21.93 16.82 -14.16
CA TYR A 436 -22.25 16.83 -12.72
C TYR A 436 -21.11 17.29 -11.82
N ASN A 437 -19.96 17.66 -12.39
CA ASN A 437 -18.66 17.92 -11.75
C ASN A 437 -17.87 16.65 -11.41
N VAL A 438 -16.59 16.81 -11.05
CA VAL A 438 -15.70 15.69 -10.73
C VAL A 438 -15.95 15.24 -9.29
N HIS A 439 -16.50 14.03 -9.12
CA HIS A 439 -16.71 13.41 -7.82
C HIS A 439 -15.65 12.35 -7.56
N ARG A 440 -14.75 12.61 -6.61
CA ARG A 440 -13.72 11.66 -6.23
C ARG A 440 -14.01 11.08 -4.85
N ILE A 441 -14.39 9.80 -4.82
CA ILE A 441 -14.48 9.02 -3.59
C ILE A 441 -13.31 8.05 -3.45
N SER A 442 -12.78 7.94 -2.23
CA SER A 442 -11.82 6.91 -1.85
C SER A 442 -12.11 6.36 -0.45
N SER A 443 -11.59 5.17 -0.18
CA SER A 443 -11.80 4.47 1.09
C SER A 443 -10.49 3.93 1.67
N LYS A 444 -10.39 3.92 3.01
CA LYS A 444 -9.32 3.25 3.76
C LYS A 444 -9.93 2.36 4.83
N LYS A 445 -9.42 1.14 4.95
CA LYS A 445 -9.81 0.17 5.98
C LYS A 445 -8.65 -0.04 6.96
N SER A 446 -8.90 0.04 8.26
CA SER A 446 -7.92 -0.20 9.33
C SER A 446 -8.53 -1.05 10.45
N ILE A 447 -7.70 -1.87 11.11
CA ILE A 447 -8.12 -2.65 12.28
C ILE A 447 -7.82 -1.82 13.53
N ILE A 448 -8.82 -1.62 14.38
CA ILE A 448 -8.71 -0.82 15.61
C ILE A 448 -9.51 -1.49 16.74
N SER A 449 -9.07 -1.34 17.99
CA SER A 449 -9.79 -1.93 19.13
C SER A 449 -11.04 -1.11 19.50
N ASN A 450 -12.05 -1.77 20.08
CA ASN A 450 -13.32 -1.14 20.49
C ASN A 450 -13.10 0.14 21.31
N ASN A 451 -12.24 0.08 22.32
CA ASN A 451 -11.97 1.23 23.18
C ASN A 451 -11.30 2.39 22.44
N LYS A 452 -10.45 2.10 21.45
CA LYS A 452 -9.81 3.14 20.63
C LYS A 452 -10.78 3.75 19.65
N ALA A 453 -11.63 2.93 19.02
CA ALA A 453 -12.69 3.41 18.14
C ALA A 453 -13.66 4.33 18.89
N LYS A 454 -14.17 3.92 20.07
CA LYS A 454 -15.05 4.76 20.89
C LYS A 454 -14.46 6.15 21.14
N ARG A 455 -13.21 6.21 21.59
CA ARG A 455 -12.51 7.49 21.81
C ARG A 455 -12.27 8.28 20.52
N PHE A 456 -11.96 7.60 19.43
CA PHE A 456 -11.79 8.25 18.12
C PHE A 456 -13.08 8.93 17.65
N PHE A 457 -14.23 8.24 17.76
CA PHE A 457 -15.54 8.80 17.42
C PHE A 457 -15.89 10.00 18.31
N THR A 458 -15.77 9.87 19.63
CA THR A 458 -16.05 10.99 20.56
C THR A 458 -15.25 12.25 20.21
N ARG A 459 -13.99 12.11 19.80
CA ARG A 459 -13.17 13.26 19.42
C ARG A 459 -13.62 13.91 18.11
N LEU A 460 -13.99 13.11 17.11
CA LEU A 460 -14.50 13.62 15.84
C LEU A 460 -15.88 14.27 16.01
N GLU A 461 -16.74 13.70 16.85
CA GLU A 461 -18.04 14.27 17.21
C GLU A 461 -17.88 15.65 17.86
N ASN A 462 -16.84 15.85 18.67
CA ASN A 462 -16.56 17.14 19.32
C ASN A 462 -15.77 18.14 18.44
N ALA A 463 -15.20 17.70 17.31
CA ALA A 463 -14.32 18.55 16.49
C ALA A 463 -15.11 19.61 15.70
N THR A 464 -14.78 20.90 15.81
CA THR A 464 -15.40 21.96 14.99
C THR A 464 -14.67 22.20 13.67
N TYR A 465 -13.40 21.81 13.61
CA TYR A 465 -12.53 21.93 12.45
C TYR A 465 -11.82 20.60 12.17
N LEU A 466 -11.52 20.38 10.90
CA LEU A 466 -10.63 19.34 10.42
C LEU A 466 -9.47 20.02 9.69
N GLY A 467 -8.29 20.02 10.31
CA GLY A 467 -7.18 20.85 9.87
C GLY A 467 -7.58 22.34 9.87
N LYS A 468 -7.59 22.96 8.68
CA LYS A 468 -8.03 24.36 8.50
C LYS A 468 -9.50 24.50 8.08
N LYS A 469 -10.23 23.40 7.89
CA LYS A 469 -11.58 23.40 7.32
C LYS A 469 -12.63 23.29 8.40
N LYS A 470 -13.64 24.15 8.32
CA LYS A 470 -14.80 24.09 9.22
C LYS A 470 -15.67 22.89 8.89
N ILE A 471 -16.09 22.16 9.92
CA ILE A 471 -17.13 21.13 9.81
C ILE A 471 -18.48 21.85 9.92
N VAL A 472 -19.31 21.73 8.89
CA VAL A 472 -20.59 22.46 8.78
C VAL A 472 -21.72 21.62 9.39
N ASN A 473 -21.80 20.34 9.01
CA ASN A 473 -22.81 19.41 9.54
C ASN A 473 -22.16 18.11 10.02
N LYS A 474 -22.79 17.50 11.04
CA LYS A 474 -22.44 16.18 11.57
C LYS A 474 -23.68 15.32 11.72
N TYR A 475 -23.57 14.05 11.39
CA TYR A 475 -24.63 13.07 11.58
C TYR A 475 -24.01 11.81 12.19
N SER A 476 -24.55 11.33 13.32
CA SER A 476 -24.07 10.14 14.03
C SER A 476 -25.19 9.11 14.09
N TYR A 477 -24.86 7.85 13.80
CA TYR A 477 -25.78 6.73 13.75
C TYR A 477 -25.17 5.52 14.46
N ILE A 478 -25.99 4.77 15.19
CA ILE A 478 -25.61 3.52 15.86
C ILE A 478 -26.62 2.46 15.49
N GLU A 479 -26.14 1.32 15.03
CA GLU A 479 -26.93 0.15 14.64
C GLU A 479 -26.43 -1.07 15.41
N ASN A 480 -27.35 -1.86 15.98
CA ASN A 480 -27.02 -3.16 16.55
C ASN A 480 -26.93 -4.20 15.43
N ILE A 481 -25.87 -5.01 15.41
CA ILE A 481 -25.64 -6.08 14.42
C ILE A 481 -25.42 -7.42 15.15
N SER A 482 -25.61 -8.56 14.47
CA SER A 482 -25.49 -9.91 15.09
C SER A 482 -24.21 -10.15 15.89
N ASN A 483 -23.10 -9.51 15.50
CA ASN A 483 -21.80 -9.66 16.16
C ASN A 483 -21.34 -8.40 16.90
N GLY A 484 -22.23 -7.47 17.26
CA GLY A 484 -21.89 -6.26 18.02
C GLY A 484 -22.68 -5.01 17.63
N GLN A 485 -22.00 -3.89 17.47
CA GLN A 485 -22.57 -2.59 17.10
C GLN A 485 -21.77 -1.98 15.95
N LYS A 486 -22.48 -1.33 15.05
CA LYS A 486 -21.95 -0.53 13.96
C LYS A 486 -22.19 0.95 14.26
N GLN A 487 -21.12 1.73 14.41
CA GLN A 487 -21.19 3.17 14.64
C GLN A 487 -20.73 3.91 13.40
N ILE A 488 -21.48 4.95 13.00
CA ILE A 488 -21.23 5.68 11.76
C ILE A 488 -21.31 7.18 12.03
N LEU A 489 -20.33 7.93 11.53
CA LEU A 489 -20.24 9.38 11.66
C LEU A 489 -19.99 10.00 10.30
N ILE A 490 -20.85 10.92 9.89
CA ILE A 490 -20.74 11.68 8.64
C ILE A 490 -20.40 13.12 8.99
N LEU A 491 -19.33 13.65 8.39
CA LEU A 491 -18.90 15.04 8.52
C LEU A 491 -18.98 15.70 7.14
N LYS A 492 -19.74 16.81 7.04
CA LYS A 492 -19.76 17.66 5.84
C LYS A 492 -18.89 18.89 6.07
N LEU A 493 -17.92 19.11 5.19
CA LEU A 493 -17.00 20.24 5.26
C LEU A 493 -17.53 21.43 4.43
N ILE A 494 -16.97 22.62 4.69
CA ILE A 494 -17.38 23.87 4.02
C ILE A 494 -17.11 23.87 2.51
N ASP A 495 -16.17 23.06 2.02
CA ASP A 495 -15.85 22.90 0.59
C ASP A 495 -16.69 21.79 -0.07
N PHE A 496 -17.83 21.41 0.53
CA PHE A 496 -18.71 20.32 0.11
C PHE A 496 -18.09 18.91 0.14
N SER A 497 -16.86 18.77 0.63
CA SER A 497 -16.25 17.46 0.87
C SER A 497 -17.01 16.72 1.98
N THR A 498 -17.20 15.42 1.82
CA THR A 498 -17.89 14.57 2.79
C THR A 498 -16.97 13.47 3.30
N ILE A 499 -16.97 13.28 4.62
CA ILE A 499 -16.21 12.24 5.30
C ILE A 499 -17.19 11.30 5.99
N THR A 500 -17.15 10.01 5.67
CA THR A 500 -17.93 8.98 6.37
C THR A 500 -16.99 8.05 7.11
N VAL A 501 -17.16 7.97 8.42
CA VAL A 501 -16.40 7.09 9.32
C VAL A 501 -17.33 5.98 9.78
N GLU A 502 -16.97 4.72 9.52
CA GLU A 502 -17.77 3.55 9.92
C GLU A 502 -16.90 2.64 10.79
N TYR A 503 -17.43 2.19 11.93
CA TYR A 503 -16.79 1.21 12.80
C TYR A 503 -17.70 0.05 13.12
N SER A 504 -17.24 -1.17 12.83
CA SER A 504 -17.89 -2.42 13.26
C SER A 504 -17.15 -2.99 14.47
N SER A 505 -17.81 -3.04 15.64
CA SER A 505 -17.20 -3.52 16.89
C SER A 505 -16.97 -5.03 16.91
N GLY A 506 -17.80 -5.80 16.20
CA GLY A 506 -17.64 -7.24 16.03
C GLY A 506 -16.41 -7.62 15.22
N ASP A 507 -16.22 -6.93 14.09
CA ASP A 507 -15.11 -7.20 13.18
C ASP A 507 -13.83 -6.41 13.56
N LYS A 508 -13.95 -5.40 14.43
CA LYS A 508 -12.88 -4.45 14.80
C LYS A 508 -12.31 -3.70 13.61
N ILE A 509 -13.16 -3.42 12.62
CA ILE A 509 -12.78 -2.74 11.37
C ILE A 509 -13.34 -1.32 11.39
N LEU A 510 -12.45 -0.35 11.18
CA LEU A 510 -12.76 1.04 10.89
C LEU A 510 -12.60 1.28 9.39
N LYS A 511 -13.66 1.74 8.73
CA LYS A 511 -13.64 2.22 7.34
C LYS A 511 -13.75 3.74 7.34
N LEU A 512 -12.96 4.38 6.48
CA LEU A 512 -12.96 5.82 6.29
C LEU A 512 -13.14 6.14 4.81
N PHE A 513 -14.27 6.75 4.48
CA PHE A 513 -14.60 7.24 3.15
C PHE A 513 -14.40 8.74 3.10
N VAL A 514 -13.74 9.22 2.05
CA VAL A 514 -13.55 10.65 1.78
C VAL A 514 -14.03 10.89 0.36
N GLU A 515 -15.03 11.75 0.22
CA GLU A 515 -15.48 12.28 -1.05
C GLU A 515 -15.08 13.75 -1.16
N VAL A 516 -14.40 14.09 -2.27
CA VAL A 516 -14.08 15.47 -2.66
C VAL A 516 -14.77 15.77 -3.98
N ILE A 517 -15.39 16.93 -4.06
CA ILE A 517 -16.07 17.43 -5.26
C ILE A 517 -15.21 18.55 -5.84
N GLY A 518 -14.68 18.35 -7.05
CA GLY A 518 -13.92 19.37 -7.78
C GLY A 518 -14.78 20.04 -8.85
N LYS A 519 -14.53 21.31 -9.17
CA LYS A 519 -15.24 22.04 -10.24
C LYS A 519 -14.85 21.52 -11.63
N LYS A 520 -15.67 21.78 -12.66
CA LYS A 520 -15.45 21.34 -14.06
C LYS A 520 -14.06 21.68 -14.63
N GLU A 521 -13.50 22.84 -14.25
CA GLU A 521 -12.21 23.34 -14.73
C GLU A 521 -11.03 22.99 -13.81
N GLU A 522 -11.33 22.44 -12.64
CA GLU A 522 -10.32 22.16 -11.62
C GLU A 522 -9.50 20.94 -12.05
N LEU A 523 -8.17 21.06 -11.97
CA LEU A 523 -7.30 19.96 -12.34
C LEU A 523 -7.56 18.79 -11.38
N LEU A 524 -7.71 17.56 -11.91
CA LEU A 524 -7.81 16.32 -11.11
C LEU A 524 -6.76 16.24 -9.98
N MET A 525 -5.62 16.88 -10.22
CA MET A 525 -4.54 17.07 -9.29
C MET A 525 -4.93 17.78 -7.99
N ASP A 526 -5.69 18.86 -8.05
CA ASP A 526 -6.12 19.64 -6.88
C ASP A 526 -7.11 18.85 -6.04
N VAL A 527 -8.04 18.14 -6.68
CA VAL A 527 -8.98 17.21 -6.03
C VAL A 527 -8.24 16.11 -5.26
N VAL A 528 -7.18 15.54 -5.85
CA VAL A 528 -6.35 14.49 -5.21
C VAL A 528 -5.53 15.04 -4.03
N ILE A 529 -5.05 16.28 -4.12
CA ILE A 529 -4.31 16.92 -3.02
C ILE A 529 -5.26 17.17 -1.85
N ASN A 530 -6.44 17.71 -2.13
CA ASN A 530 -7.46 17.99 -1.15
C ASN A 530 -7.88 16.71 -0.38
N GLU A 531 -8.19 15.64 -1.12
CA GLU A 531 -8.51 14.32 -0.55
C GLU A 531 -7.44 13.83 0.44
N ARG A 532 -6.16 14.03 0.13
CA ARG A 532 -5.06 13.59 0.98
C ARG A 532 -4.87 14.45 2.20
N GLN A 533 -5.07 15.75 2.07
CA GLN A 533 -5.04 16.65 3.20
C GLN A 533 -6.10 16.23 4.21
N ILE A 534 -7.34 16.01 3.76
CA ILE A 534 -8.43 15.50 4.60
C ILE A 534 -8.04 14.18 5.30
N TYR A 535 -7.44 13.22 4.59
CA TYR A 535 -6.98 11.99 5.22
C TYR A 535 -5.89 12.18 6.28
N ASN A 536 -5.00 13.15 6.10
CA ASN A 536 -3.96 13.44 7.09
C ASN A 536 -4.56 14.13 8.31
N ASP A 537 -5.45 15.09 8.09
CA ASP A 537 -6.14 15.83 9.15
C ASP A 537 -7.00 14.88 10.02
N ILE A 538 -7.71 13.92 9.41
CA ILE A 538 -8.47 12.89 10.16
C ILE A 538 -7.54 12.00 11.00
N LYS A 539 -6.33 11.70 10.52
CA LYS A 539 -5.39 10.85 11.25
C LYS A 539 -4.90 11.49 12.55
N GLU A 540 -4.95 12.81 12.69
CA GLU A 540 -4.55 13.49 13.91
C GLU A 540 -5.42 13.09 15.11
N PHE A 541 -6.67 12.69 14.87
CA PHE A 541 -7.58 12.23 15.92
C PHE A 541 -7.33 10.79 16.38
N ASN A 542 -6.52 10.02 15.64
CA ASN A 542 -6.21 8.63 15.97
C ASN A 542 -5.19 8.51 17.10
N GLU A 543 -5.42 7.54 17.98
CA GLU A 543 -4.38 7.11 18.92
C GLU A 543 -3.32 6.32 18.19
N VAL A 544 -2.07 6.54 18.57
CA VAL A 544 -0.95 5.83 17.96
C VAL A 544 -0.55 4.65 18.84
N ASP A 545 -0.48 3.46 18.22
CA ASP A 545 -0.02 2.24 18.86
C ASP A 545 1.45 2.35 19.31
N GLU A 546 1.75 1.73 20.45
CA GLU A 546 3.13 1.57 20.90
C GLU A 546 3.94 0.83 19.84
N SER A 547 5.13 1.35 19.53
CA SER A 547 6.05 0.72 18.58
C SER A 547 6.43 -0.68 19.06
N LYS A 548 6.40 -1.68 18.17
CA LYS A 548 6.97 -3.00 18.43
C LYS A 548 8.40 -2.86 18.97
N LYS A 549 8.72 -3.59 20.06
CA LYS A 549 10.10 -3.75 20.54
C LYS A 549 10.96 -4.33 19.42
N ILE A 550 12.25 -3.98 19.39
CA ILE A 550 13.22 -4.57 18.45
C ILE A 550 13.18 -6.08 18.64
N GLY A 551 12.83 -6.81 17.60
CA GLY A 551 12.86 -8.27 17.62
C GLY A 551 14.28 -8.77 17.33
N LYS A 552 14.60 -10.01 17.74
CA LYS A 552 15.85 -10.68 17.38
C LYS A 552 16.11 -10.67 15.85
N LYS A 553 15.03 -10.74 15.04
CA LYS A 553 15.09 -10.64 13.57
C LYS A 553 15.56 -9.27 13.04
N ASP A 554 15.24 -8.19 13.74
CA ASP A 554 15.67 -6.85 13.32
C ASP A 554 17.18 -6.69 13.57
N ILE A 555 17.66 -7.16 14.73
CA ILE A 555 19.09 -7.17 15.08
C ILE A 555 19.87 -7.98 14.04
N PHE A 556 19.41 -9.18 13.71
CA PHE A 556 20.03 -10.04 12.69
C PHE A 556 20.07 -9.39 11.30
N ARG A 557 19.00 -8.69 10.88
CA ARG A 557 19.02 -7.95 9.60
C ARG A 557 20.08 -6.86 9.58
N TYR A 558 20.20 -6.08 10.66
CA TYR A 558 21.20 -5.01 10.73
C TYR A 558 22.63 -5.55 10.86
N SER A 559 22.85 -6.68 11.56
CA SER A 559 24.18 -7.29 11.64
C SER A 559 24.68 -7.73 10.27
N ILE A 560 23.81 -8.26 9.40
CA ILE A 560 24.19 -8.61 8.02
C ILE A 560 24.71 -7.39 7.26
N PHE A 561 24.05 -6.24 7.35
CA PHE A 561 24.52 -5.01 6.68
C PHE A 561 25.89 -4.55 7.20
N ILE A 562 26.10 -4.62 8.51
CA ILE A 562 27.39 -4.28 9.14
C ILE A 562 28.47 -5.27 8.69
N SER A 563 28.18 -6.58 8.66
CA SER A 563 29.11 -7.60 8.20
C SER A 563 29.48 -7.44 6.73
N ILE A 564 28.52 -7.10 5.85
CA ILE A 564 28.80 -6.81 4.43
C ILE A 564 29.73 -5.60 4.30
N PHE A 565 29.49 -4.54 5.07
CA PHE A 565 30.36 -3.36 5.06
C PHE A 565 31.79 -3.69 5.53
N ILE A 566 31.93 -4.43 6.63
CA ILE A 566 33.22 -4.90 7.13
C ILE A 566 33.92 -5.77 6.08
N LEU A 567 33.19 -6.68 5.43
CA LEU A 567 33.76 -7.58 4.42
C LEU A 567 34.22 -6.83 3.17
N ILE A 568 33.47 -5.84 2.69
CA ILE A 568 33.88 -4.95 1.60
C ILE A 568 35.14 -4.18 1.98
N PHE A 569 35.20 -3.65 3.20
CA PHE A 569 36.36 -2.92 3.70
C PHE A 569 37.60 -3.81 3.81
N VAL A 570 37.47 -5.00 4.40
CA VAL A 570 38.56 -5.98 4.52
C VAL A 570 39.05 -6.43 3.15
N PHE A 571 38.13 -6.70 2.22
CA PHE A 571 38.48 -7.06 0.84
C PHE A 571 39.28 -5.94 0.15
N LEU A 572 38.75 -4.72 0.15
CA LEU A 572 39.44 -3.56 -0.45
C LEU A 572 40.80 -3.31 0.21
N PHE A 573 40.88 -3.48 1.54
CA PHE A 573 42.13 -3.31 2.28
C PHE A 573 43.17 -4.35 1.86
N GLN A 574 42.79 -5.61 1.73
CA GLN A 574 43.68 -6.69 1.31
C GLN A 574 44.14 -6.53 -0.14
N THR A 575 43.26 -6.15 -1.07
CA THR A 575 43.60 -6.09 -2.49
C THR A 575 44.51 -4.91 -2.84
N ILE A 576 44.44 -3.80 -2.10
CA ILE A 576 45.08 -2.53 -2.48
C ILE A 576 46.25 -2.15 -1.55
N TYR A 577 46.13 -2.48 -0.26
CA TYR A 577 47.06 -2.00 0.77
C TYR A 577 47.88 -3.12 1.43
N SER A 578 47.71 -4.39 1.03
CA SER A 578 48.50 -5.50 1.56
C SER A 578 49.46 -6.06 0.51
N LEU A 579 50.71 -6.26 0.92
CA LEU A 579 51.72 -7.01 0.18
C LEU A 579 51.89 -8.38 0.82
N ASN A 580 51.84 -9.43 0.00
CA ASN A 580 52.02 -10.83 0.41
C ASN A 580 51.18 -11.24 1.64
N GLY A 581 50.06 -10.56 1.89
CA GLY A 581 49.15 -10.84 3.00
C GLY A 581 49.55 -10.27 4.38
N ASN A 582 50.51 -9.34 4.51
CA ASN A 582 50.85 -8.70 5.80
C ASN A 582 50.38 -7.23 5.91
N PRO A 583 49.21 -6.95 6.54
CA PRO A 583 48.68 -5.60 6.77
C PRO A 583 49.57 -4.66 7.58
N SER A 584 50.46 -5.18 8.42
CA SER A 584 51.17 -4.38 9.43
C SER A 584 52.25 -3.47 8.85
N GLU A 585 52.79 -3.82 7.68
CA GLU A 585 53.92 -3.12 7.07
C GLU A 585 53.55 -1.70 6.61
N ILE A 586 52.34 -1.50 6.08
CA ILE A 586 51.87 -0.17 5.65
C ILE A 586 51.66 0.77 6.85
N PHE A 587 51.18 0.25 7.98
CA PHE A 587 50.99 1.04 9.20
C PHE A 587 52.33 1.42 9.85
N ASN A 588 53.33 0.54 9.78
CA ASN A 588 54.70 0.88 10.20
C ASN A 588 55.28 2.01 9.36
N GLN A 589 55.04 2.02 8.04
CA GLN A 589 55.48 3.13 7.19
C GLN A 589 54.77 4.44 7.50
N ILE A 590 53.45 4.42 7.77
CA ILE A 590 52.69 5.59 8.22
C ILE A 590 53.24 6.11 9.54
N SER A 591 53.51 5.21 10.49
CA SER A 591 54.12 5.53 11.79
C SER A 591 55.47 6.25 11.61
N ASN A 592 56.33 5.74 10.72
CA ASN A 592 57.62 6.34 10.39
C ASN A 592 57.54 7.71 9.70
N ILE A 593 56.40 8.07 9.11
CA ILE A 593 56.16 9.42 8.54
C ILE A 593 55.68 10.41 9.61
N LEU A 594 54.81 9.93 10.51
CA LEU A 594 54.07 10.77 11.45
C LEU A 594 54.78 10.98 12.80
N LEU A 595 55.25 9.90 13.43
CA LEU A 595 55.78 9.96 14.80
C LEU A 595 57.11 10.71 14.93
N PRO A 596 58.08 10.62 13.98
CA PRO A 596 59.36 11.32 14.14
C PRO A 596 59.25 12.85 14.14
N ASN A 597 58.17 13.41 13.59
CA ASN A 597 57.97 14.87 13.51
C ASN A 597 56.61 15.25 14.12
N LYS A 598 56.64 15.84 15.33
CA LYS A 598 55.44 16.29 16.03
C LYS A 598 54.57 17.25 15.20
N ALA A 599 55.17 18.07 14.33
CA ALA A 599 54.42 18.96 13.44
C ALA A 599 53.60 18.16 12.40
N ASN A 600 54.13 17.06 11.87
CA ASN A 600 53.40 16.18 10.96
C ASN A 600 52.22 15.50 11.68
N LEU A 601 52.43 15.03 12.91
CA LEU A 601 51.37 14.45 13.73
C LEU A 601 50.25 15.46 14.02
N TYR A 602 50.59 16.68 14.45
CA TYR A 602 49.59 17.73 14.71
C TYR A 602 48.84 18.14 13.45
N PHE A 603 49.54 18.25 12.30
CA PHE A 603 48.90 18.56 11.04
C PHE A 603 47.95 17.44 10.58
N TYR A 604 48.34 16.17 10.75
CA TYR A 604 47.48 15.03 10.46
C TYR A 604 46.21 15.05 11.32
N VAL A 605 46.32 15.31 12.63
CA VAL A 605 45.17 15.46 13.53
C VAL A 605 44.30 16.65 13.13
N ALA A 606 44.89 17.79 12.74
CA ALA A 606 44.16 18.95 12.26
C ALA A 606 43.36 18.64 10.97
N LEU A 607 43.90 17.81 10.08
CA LEU A 607 43.19 17.35 8.88
C LEU A 607 42.06 16.35 9.18
N VAL A 608 42.21 15.49 10.18
CA VAL A 608 41.09 14.67 10.66
C VAL A 608 39.94 15.56 11.14
N LEU A 609 40.27 16.64 11.85
CA LEU A 609 39.29 17.66 12.29
C LEU A 609 38.74 18.50 11.12
N PHE A 610 39.47 18.64 10.01
CA PHE A 610 39.02 19.38 8.83
C PHE A 610 37.74 18.79 8.22
N SER A 611 37.53 17.48 8.34
CA SER A 611 36.26 16.85 7.93
C SER A 611 35.03 17.50 8.59
N VAL A 612 35.16 18.01 9.82
CA VAL A 612 34.12 18.75 10.53
C VAL A 612 33.86 20.11 9.88
N LEU A 613 34.89 20.76 9.35
CA LEU A 613 34.78 22.03 8.66
C LEU A 613 34.06 21.88 7.31
N ASP A 614 34.38 20.86 6.50
CA ASP A 614 33.66 20.57 5.25
C ASP A 614 32.15 20.37 5.52
N ILE A 615 31.82 19.56 6.53
CA ILE A 615 30.43 19.30 6.92
C ILE A 615 29.75 20.58 7.42
N SER A 616 30.48 21.43 8.13
CA SER A 616 29.99 22.73 8.58
C SER A 616 29.66 23.63 7.40
N ILE A 617 30.53 23.71 6.39
CA ILE A 617 30.31 24.47 5.15
C ILE A 617 29.05 23.97 4.42
N ARG A 618 28.91 22.65 4.22
CA ARG A 618 27.71 22.05 3.62
C ARG A 618 26.44 22.37 4.42
N SER A 619 26.55 22.39 5.74
CA SER A 619 25.45 22.72 6.64
C SER A 619 25.06 24.20 6.58
N PHE A 620 26.03 25.10 6.41
CA PHE A 620 25.78 26.54 6.18
C PHE A 620 25.09 26.78 4.84
N SER A 621 25.57 26.12 3.78
CA SER A 621 24.94 26.12 2.46
C SER A 621 23.47 25.69 2.53
N LEU A 622 23.19 24.53 3.15
CA LEU A 622 21.82 24.04 3.35
C LEU A 622 20.97 24.99 4.22
N LYS A 623 21.55 25.58 5.27
CA LYS A 623 20.86 26.57 6.12
C LYS A 623 20.44 27.79 5.31
N ARG A 624 21.32 28.31 4.46
CA ARG A 624 21.05 29.48 3.62
C ARG A 624 19.93 29.19 2.63
N MET A 625 19.98 28.06 1.93
CA MET A 625 18.91 27.65 1.00
C MET A 625 17.56 27.55 1.72
N LEU A 626 17.51 26.87 2.87
CA LEU A 626 16.26 26.73 3.63
C LEU A 626 15.72 28.07 4.14
N LEU A 627 16.57 29.01 4.56
CA LEU A 627 16.14 30.36 4.96
C LEU A 627 15.49 31.13 3.81
N ILE A 628 16.01 31.03 2.59
CA ILE A 628 15.42 31.66 1.40
C ILE A 628 14.03 31.09 1.11
N LEU A 629 13.83 29.80 1.39
CA LEU A 629 12.54 29.12 1.28
C LEU A 629 11.62 29.34 2.49
N GLY A 630 11.98 30.24 3.42
CA GLY A 630 11.18 30.58 4.60
C GLY A 630 11.27 29.57 5.75
N GLN A 631 12.17 28.57 5.68
CA GLN A 631 12.33 27.52 6.68
C GLN A 631 13.45 27.89 7.68
N LYS A 632 13.09 28.09 8.95
CA LYS A 632 14.05 28.35 10.03
C LYS A 632 14.50 27.04 10.68
N VAL A 633 15.73 26.60 10.39
CA VAL A 633 16.31 25.36 10.94
C VAL A 633 17.57 25.65 11.74
N LYS A 634 17.74 24.95 12.89
CA LYS A 634 18.92 25.12 13.73
C LYS A 634 20.14 24.53 13.06
N PHE A 635 21.29 25.21 13.15
CA PHE A 635 22.54 24.76 12.54
C PHE A 635 22.94 23.36 12.98
N LYS A 636 22.82 23.04 14.28
CA LYS A 636 23.14 21.71 14.80
C LYS A 636 22.36 20.57 14.13
N ASP A 637 21.10 20.81 13.75
CA ASP A 637 20.27 19.78 13.13
C ASP A 637 20.68 19.57 11.67
N LEU A 638 21.11 20.64 10.99
CA LEU A 638 21.68 20.58 9.64
C LEU A 638 23.04 19.89 9.65
N PHE A 639 23.89 20.22 10.62
CA PHE A 639 25.19 19.57 10.83
C PHE A 639 25.03 18.07 11.04
N ILE A 640 24.16 17.67 11.97
CA ILE A 640 23.84 16.26 12.20
C ILE A 640 23.29 15.59 10.93
N GLY A 641 22.37 16.25 10.22
CA GLY A 641 21.80 15.75 8.98
C GLY A 641 22.84 15.49 7.90
N ALA A 642 23.76 16.44 7.69
CA ALA A 642 24.85 16.33 6.73
C ALA A 642 25.85 15.24 7.16
N TYR A 643 26.17 15.17 8.45
CA TYR A 643 27.09 14.17 9.00
C TYR A 643 26.58 12.74 8.81
N LEU A 644 25.29 12.49 9.10
CA LEU A 644 24.61 11.21 8.88
C LEU A 644 24.74 10.70 7.44
N GLY A 645 24.75 11.63 6.47
CA GLY A 645 24.82 11.31 5.05
C GLY A 645 26.12 10.64 4.64
N ILE A 646 27.22 10.90 5.35
CA ILE A 646 28.57 10.47 4.96
C ILE A 646 28.67 8.95 4.87
N ALA A 647 28.28 8.23 5.91
CA ALA A 647 28.38 6.77 5.90
C ALA A 647 27.56 6.15 4.76
N LEU A 648 26.38 6.69 4.48
CA LEU A 648 25.53 6.18 3.41
C LEU A 648 26.11 6.48 2.04
N THR A 649 26.61 7.69 1.80
CA THR A 649 27.29 8.05 0.55
C THR A 649 28.46 7.14 0.26
N ASN A 650 29.23 6.76 1.29
CA ASN A 650 30.42 5.94 1.14
C ASN A 650 30.14 4.44 0.92
N ILE A 651 28.88 4.01 1.06
CA ILE A 651 28.47 2.59 0.96
C ILE A 651 27.50 2.36 -0.19
N THR A 652 26.85 3.42 -0.68
CA THR A 652 26.06 3.33 -1.90
C THR A 652 26.97 3.20 -3.13
N PRO A 653 26.57 2.42 -4.15
CA PRO A 653 27.18 2.49 -5.48
C PRO A 653 27.04 3.91 -6.03
N LEU A 654 28.06 4.37 -6.76
CA LEU A 654 28.24 5.74 -7.29
C LEU A 654 28.59 6.80 -6.22
N PRO A 655 29.64 7.61 -6.44
CA PRO A 655 29.97 8.72 -5.56
C PRO A 655 28.82 9.74 -5.44
N GLY A 656 28.43 10.08 -4.21
CA GLY A 656 27.56 11.24 -3.92
C GLY A 656 26.03 11.02 -3.87
N GLY A 657 25.51 9.81 -4.15
CA GLY A 657 24.05 9.60 -4.30
C GLY A 657 23.27 9.14 -3.05
N GLY A 658 23.94 8.61 -2.02
CA GLY A 658 23.28 7.92 -0.90
C GLY A 658 22.91 8.75 0.33
N GLY A 659 23.75 9.73 0.68
CA GLY A 659 23.65 10.46 1.95
C GLY A 659 22.42 11.35 2.08
N ASP A 660 21.94 11.92 0.98
CA ASP A 660 20.82 12.85 0.98
C ASP A 660 19.52 12.20 1.49
N VAL A 661 19.36 10.89 1.36
CA VAL A 661 18.17 10.15 1.83
C VAL A 661 18.05 10.20 3.35
N ILE A 662 19.16 10.02 4.08
CA ILE A 662 19.13 10.04 5.54
C ILE A 662 19.10 11.46 6.08
N THR A 663 19.77 12.40 5.41
CA THR A 663 19.66 13.83 5.70
C THR A 663 18.21 14.29 5.55
N TYR A 664 17.57 13.90 4.45
CA TYR A 664 16.15 14.15 4.21
C TYR A 664 15.28 13.56 5.33
N TRP A 665 15.47 12.28 5.65
CA TRP A 665 14.72 11.61 6.72
C TRP A 665 14.87 12.33 8.07
N TYR A 666 16.09 12.69 8.44
CA TYR A 666 16.38 13.36 9.71
C TYR A 666 15.75 14.75 9.79
N LEU A 667 15.95 15.58 8.75
CA LEU A 667 15.43 16.95 8.73
C LEU A 667 13.91 17.00 8.63
N ARG A 668 13.27 16.05 7.94
CA ARG A 668 11.79 15.90 8.00
C ARG A 668 11.28 15.70 9.42
N ARG A 669 12.01 14.95 10.26
CA ARG A 669 11.66 14.74 11.68
C ARG A 669 11.89 15.98 12.54
N ARG A 670 12.71 16.93 12.07
CA ARG A 670 12.89 18.25 12.69
C ARG A 670 11.88 19.29 12.21
N GLY A 671 10.90 18.89 11.41
CA GLY A 671 9.77 19.73 11.01
C GLY A 671 9.98 20.52 9.71
N VAL A 672 11.10 20.31 9.00
CA VAL A 672 11.38 20.99 7.73
C VAL A 672 10.39 20.52 6.67
N GLU A 673 9.73 21.44 5.97
CA GLU A 673 8.76 21.12 4.92
C GLU A 673 9.35 20.25 3.80
N ARG A 674 8.56 19.29 3.28
CA ARG A 674 9.01 18.31 2.28
C ARG A 674 9.43 18.94 0.95
N SER A 675 8.61 19.82 0.41
CA SER A 675 8.84 20.57 -0.84
C SER A 675 10.14 21.38 -0.76
N SER A 676 10.26 22.19 0.31
CA SER A 676 11.43 23.02 0.57
C SER A 676 12.71 22.19 0.70
N LEU A 677 12.64 21.06 1.41
CA LEU A 677 13.80 20.19 1.60
C LEU A 677 14.24 19.49 0.32
N TYR A 678 13.31 18.99 -0.49
CA TYR A 678 13.65 18.44 -1.81
C TYR A 678 14.26 19.49 -2.73
N ALA A 679 13.71 20.70 -2.76
CA ALA A 679 14.25 21.79 -3.57
C ALA A 679 15.69 22.13 -3.15
N SER A 680 15.97 22.23 -1.85
CA SER A 680 17.33 22.50 -1.35
C SER A 680 18.31 21.35 -1.63
N ILE A 681 17.89 20.09 -1.46
CA ILE A 681 18.75 18.93 -1.75
C ILE A 681 19.07 18.88 -3.24
N LEU A 682 18.06 18.96 -4.11
CA LEU A 682 18.27 18.96 -5.56
C LEU A 682 19.11 20.15 -6.03
N MET A 683 18.89 21.34 -5.46
CA MET A 683 19.73 22.50 -5.74
C MET A 683 21.18 22.25 -5.30
N GLY A 684 21.38 21.63 -4.13
CA GLY A 684 22.70 21.20 -3.68
C GLY A 684 23.38 20.21 -4.64
N SER A 685 22.64 19.24 -5.18
CA SER A 685 23.16 18.31 -6.20
C SER A 685 23.51 19.03 -7.50
N ILE A 686 22.70 20.00 -7.95
CA ILE A 686 22.99 20.84 -9.13
C ILE A 686 24.27 21.65 -8.91
N LEU A 687 24.40 22.30 -7.76
CA LEU A 687 25.56 23.12 -7.42
C LEU A 687 26.83 22.27 -7.34
N TYR A 688 26.78 21.12 -6.65
CA TYR A 688 27.89 20.18 -6.59
C TYR A 688 28.33 19.72 -7.98
N SER A 689 27.38 19.28 -8.81
CA SER A 689 27.68 18.80 -10.17
C SER A 689 28.25 19.93 -11.05
N SER A 690 27.75 21.16 -10.89
CA SER A 690 28.28 22.33 -11.59
C SER A 690 29.71 22.65 -11.16
N THR A 691 30.00 22.58 -9.85
CA THR A 691 31.36 22.74 -9.32
C THR A 691 32.30 21.68 -9.88
N VAL A 692 31.87 20.41 -9.94
CA VAL A 692 32.67 19.33 -10.52
C VAL A 692 32.99 19.63 -11.99
N VAL A 693 32.00 19.98 -12.80
CA VAL A 693 32.22 20.32 -14.21
C VAL A 693 33.17 21.50 -14.38
N ILE A 694 32.98 22.59 -13.63
CA ILE A 694 33.85 23.77 -13.70
C ILE A 694 35.28 23.40 -13.31
N MET A 695 35.46 22.63 -12.23
CA MET A 695 36.79 22.22 -11.78
C MET A 695 37.46 21.27 -12.76
N THR A 696 36.71 20.34 -13.36
CA THR A 696 37.22 19.49 -14.43
C THR A 696 37.67 20.32 -15.62
N VAL A 697 36.89 21.29 -16.09
CA VAL A 697 37.28 22.15 -17.23
C VAL A 697 38.58 22.93 -16.94
N ILE A 698 38.76 23.41 -15.71
CA ILE A 698 39.96 24.17 -15.33
C ILE A 698 41.17 23.25 -15.14
N PHE A 699 41.04 22.17 -14.38
CA PHE A 699 42.17 21.36 -13.92
C PHE A 699 42.48 20.15 -14.79
N LEU A 700 41.58 19.72 -15.69
CA LEU A 700 41.85 18.61 -16.61
C LEU A 700 43.00 18.94 -17.58
N PRO A 701 43.03 20.09 -18.29
CA PRO A 701 44.15 20.43 -19.16
C PRO A 701 45.46 20.56 -18.37
N ILE A 702 45.41 21.24 -17.22
CA ILE A 702 46.56 21.44 -16.33
C ILE A 702 47.10 20.09 -15.85
N GLY A 703 46.22 19.20 -15.38
CA GLY A 703 46.60 17.86 -14.93
C GLY A 703 47.23 17.03 -16.05
N ILE A 704 46.63 17.01 -17.25
CA ILE A 704 47.20 16.28 -18.39
C ILE A 704 48.62 16.80 -18.71
N THR A 705 48.85 18.12 -18.62
CA THR A 705 50.20 18.68 -18.84
C THR A 705 51.19 18.30 -17.74
N PHE A 706 50.79 18.33 -16.46
CA PHE A 706 51.68 17.98 -15.34
C PHE A 706 52.02 16.49 -15.29
N TYR A 707 51.11 15.64 -15.74
CA TYR A 707 51.24 14.19 -15.73
C TYR A 707 51.43 13.59 -17.13
N ALA A 708 51.92 14.37 -18.11
CA ALA A 708 52.07 13.93 -19.50
C ALA A 708 52.81 12.57 -19.64
N LYS A 709 53.87 12.38 -18.85
CA LYS A 709 54.65 11.13 -18.79
C LYS A 709 53.85 9.88 -18.41
N VAL A 710 52.77 10.04 -17.63
CA VAL A 710 51.85 8.95 -17.29
C VAL A 710 51.15 8.45 -18.56
N PHE A 711 50.86 9.35 -19.50
CA PHE A 711 50.05 9.07 -20.69
C PHE A 711 50.88 8.70 -21.94
N GLU A 712 52.21 8.88 -21.92
CA GLU A 712 53.10 8.61 -23.06
C GLU A 712 53.26 7.11 -23.39
N ASN A 713 53.29 6.23 -22.38
CA ASN A 713 53.43 4.78 -22.55
C ASN A 713 52.38 4.01 -21.73
N PRO A 714 51.17 3.77 -22.28
CA PRO A 714 50.05 3.30 -21.47
C PRO A 714 50.13 1.79 -21.20
N ASP A 715 50.42 1.42 -19.96
CA ASP A 715 50.18 0.09 -19.40
C ASP A 715 48.66 -0.15 -19.19
N PRO A 716 48.20 -1.39 -18.96
CA PRO A 716 46.77 -1.68 -18.79
C PRO A 716 46.06 -0.84 -17.71
N ALA A 717 46.77 -0.46 -16.64
CA ALA A 717 46.25 0.41 -15.59
C ALA A 717 46.05 1.86 -16.08
N THR A 718 46.99 2.40 -16.86
CA THR A 718 46.87 3.72 -17.47
C THR A 718 45.77 3.76 -18.54
N ILE A 719 45.64 2.71 -19.36
CA ILE A 719 44.51 2.58 -20.31
C ILE A 719 43.17 2.64 -19.56
N THR A 720 43.07 1.88 -18.46
CA THR A 720 41.87 1.89 -17.61
C THR A 720 41.59 3.29 -17.05
N LEU A 721 42.61 3.99 -16.57
CA LEU A 721 42.49 5.37 -16.10
C LEU A 721 41.98 6.33 -17.19
N ILE A 722 42.54 6.27 -18.41
CA ILE A 722 42.13 7.13 -19.54
C ILE A 722 40.66 6.88 -19.91
N ILE A 723 40.23 5.61 -19.95
CA ILE A 723 38.84 5.25 -20.22
C ILE A 723 37.92 5.82 -19.15
N PHE A 724 38.25 5.63 -17.87
CA PHE A 724 37.46 6.13 -16.76
C PHE A 724 37.42 7.66 -16.70
N LEU A 725 38.53 8.33 -17.00
CA LEU A 725 38.60 9.79 -17.10
C LEU A 725 37.68 10.30 -18.23
N SER A 726 37.74 9.67 -19.40
CA SER A 726 36.92 10.07 -20.56
C SER A 726 35.42 9.85 -20.31
N ILE A 727 35.04 8.67 -19.82
CA ILE A 727 33.63 8.35 -19.53
C ILE A 727 33.14 9.17 -18.34
N GLY A 728 33.95 9.33 -17.29
CA GLY A 728 33.60 10.05 -16.08
C GLY A 728 33.36 11.53 -16.31
N THR A 729 34.22 12.21 -17.08
CA THR A 729 34.01 13.61 -17.47
C THR A 729 32.74 13.82 -18.30
N LEU A 730 32.49 12.94 -19.30
CA LEU A 730 31.25 12.95 -20.07
C LEU A 730 30.03 12.71 -19.18
N PHE A 731 30.13 11.78 -18.23
CA PHE A 731 29.06 11.47 -17.29
C PHE A 731 28.76 12.64 -16.35
N ASP A 732 29.77 13.35 -15.84
CA ASP A 732 29.57 14.52 -14.99
C ASP A 732 28.86 15.65 -15.73
N ILE A 733 29.29 15.95 -16.97
CA ILE A 733 28.64 16.96 -17.82
C ILE A 733 27.21 16.54 -18.14
N PHE A 734 26.99 15.28 -18.52
CA PHE A 734 25.68 14.75 -18.85
C PHE A 734 24.74 14.76 -17.62
N SER A 735 25.20 14.27 -16.47
CA SER A 735 24.40 14.18 -15.24
C SER A 735 24.06 15.58 -14.71
N ALA A 736 25.02 16.51 -14.67
CA ALA A 736 24.77 17.90 -14.29
C ALA A 736 23.71 18.56 -15.19
N SER A 737 23.85 18.38 -16.52
CA SER A 737 22.92 18.92 -17.50
C SER A 737 21.54 18.31 -17.36
N MET A 738 21.46 16.98 -17.21
CA MET A 738 20.20 16.25 -17.11
C MET A 738 19.46 16.56 -15.82
N ILE A 739 20.14 16.57 -14.67
CA ILE A 739 19.53 16.92 -13.36
C ILE A 739 18.99 18.35 -13.41
N THR A 740 19.75 19.29 -13.96
CA THR A 740 19.32 20.69 -14.10
C THR A 740 18.10 20.82 -15.01
N LEU A 741 18.15 20.18 -16.18
CA LEU A 741 17.09 20.23 -17.19
C LEU A 741 15.80 19.57 -16.70
N ILE A 742 15.88 18.40 -16.04
CA ILE A 742 14.74 17.76 -15.37
C ILE A 742 14.19 18.66 -14.27
N SER A 743 15.04 19.27 -13.46
CA SER A 743 14.61 20.03 -12.29
C SER A 743 13.83 21.30 -12.65
N VAL A 744 14.07 21.90 -13.81
CA VAL A 744 13.43 23.17 -14.23
C VAL A 744 12.32 22.97 -15.27
N ASN A 745 12.40 21.93 -16.12
CA ASN A 745 11.48 21.76 -17.26
C ASN A 745 10.19 21.01 -16.89
N LYS A 746 9.06 21.73 -16.88
CA LYS A 746 7.71 21.17 -16.67
C LYS A 746 7.38 20.02 -17.62
N LYS A 747 7.60 20.23 -18.92
CA LYS A 747 7.20 19.30 -19.98
C LYS A 747 7.97 17.99 -19.85
N LEU A 748 9.26 18.07 -19.51
CA LEU A 748 10.08 16.88 -19.31
C LEU A 748 9.70 16.10 -18.05
N GLN A 749 9.45 16.78 -16.92
CA GLN A 749 8.97 16.12 -15.70
C GLN A 749 7.63 15.40 -15.96
N GLU A 750 6.70 16.07 -16.64
CA GLU A 750 5.43 15.45 -17.02
C GLU A 750 5.62 14.28 -17.97
N TRP A 751 6.55 14.38 -18.93
CA TRP A 751 6.92 13.29 -19.82
C TRP A 751 7.50 12.11 -19.03
N ILE A 752 8.45 12.33 -18.11
CA ILE A 752 9.03 11.28 -17.25
C ILE A 752 7.94 10.61 -16.44
N VAL A 753 7.10 11.37 -15.71
CA VAL A 753 6.02 10.81 -14.89
C VAL A 753 5.07 9.98 -15.74
N ARG A 754 4.64 10.50 -16.90
CA ARG A 754 3.76 9.78 -17.81
C ARG A 754 4.44 8.50 -18.30
N THR A 755 5.68 8.56 -18.77
CA THR A 755 6.46 7.43 -19.30
C THR A 755 6.72 6.36 -18.25
N SER A 756 7.14 6.74 -17.04
CA SER A 756 7.32 5.80 -15.92
C SER A 756 6.02 5.10 -15.54
N ILE A 757 4.90 5.82 -15.52
CA ILE A 757 3.59 5.20 -15.29
C ILE A 757 3.22 4.28 -16.45
N LYS A 758 3.47 4.66 -17.72
CA LYS A 758 3.25 3.78 -18.88
C LYS A 758 4.07 2.49 -18.76
N PHE A 759 5.33 2.61 -18.36
CA PHE A 759 6.24 1.49 -18.17
C PHE A 759 5.75 0.57 -17.05
N LEU A 760 5.38 1.13 -15.89
CA LEU A 760 4.81 0.34 -14.80
C LEU A 760 3.50 -0.37 -15.20
N GLU A 761 2.65 0.27 -16.01
CA GLU A 761 1.42 -0.36 -16.52
C GLU A 761 1.67 -1.43 -17.58
N TRP A 762 2.79 -1.34 -18.31
CA TRP A 762 3.23 -2.33 -19.28
C TRP A 762 3.67 -3.64 -18.59
N ILE A 763 4.24 -3.54 -17.38
CA ILE A 763 4.63 -4.70 -16.59
C ILE A 763 3.38 -5.53 -16.24
N PRO A 764 3.27 -6.81 -16.66
CA PRO A 764 2.02 -7.58 -16.60
C PRO A 764 1.53 -7.91 -15.18
N PHE A 765 2.40 -7.86 -14.18
CA PHE A 765 2.09 -8.14 -12.77
C PHE A 765 1.92 -6.87 -11.91
N VAL A 766 2.07 -5.68 -12.48
CA VAL A 766 1.85 -4.40 -11.79
C VAL A 766 0.51 -3.84 -12.21
N THR A 767 -0.45 -3.79 -11.28
CA THR A 767 -1.75 -3.14 -11.51
C THR A 767 -1.86 -1.86 -10.70
N ILE A 768 -1.90 -0.73 -11.41
CA ILE A 768 -2.18 0.58 -10.84
C ILE A 768 -3.66 0.85 -11.05
N SER A 769 -4.44 0.87 -9.96
CA SER A 769 -5.90 1.03 -10.02
C SER A 769 -6.33 2.43 -10.51
N ASP A 770 -5.53 3.46 -10.21
CA ASP A 770 -5.77 4.85 -10.59
C ASP A 770 -4.45 5.52 -11.01
N PRO A 771 -4.00 5.32 -12.26
CA PRO A 771 -2.76 5.90 -12.78
C PRO A 771 -2.79 7.43 -12.78
N GLY A 772 -3.97 8.03 -12.99
CA GLY A 772 -4.16 9.48 -12.96
C GLY A 772 -3.79 10.06 -11.60
N SER A 773 -4.30 9.49 -10.51
CA SER A 773 -3.96 9.93 -9.15
C SER A 773 -2.47 9.78 -8.81
N VAL A 774 -1.83 8.70 -9.30
CA VAL A 774 -0.38 8.52 -9.11
C VAL A 774 0.40 9.58 -9.91
N ALA A 775 0.01 9.85 -11.16
CA ALA A 775 0.63 10.87 -11.98
C ALA A 775 0.51 12.26 -11.36
N SER A 776 -0.71 12.66 -10.99
CA SER A 776 -0.99 13.95 -10.39
C SER A 776 -0.21 14.16 -9.08
N LYS A 777 -0.01 13.10 -8.29
CA LYS A 777 0.85 13.17 -7.10
C LYS A 777 2.27 13.59 -7.46
N PHE A 778 2.90 12.89 -8.39
CA PHE A 778 4.29 13.19 -8.74
C PHE A 778 4.40 14.57 -9.38
N GLN A 779 3.44 14.94 -10.23
CA GLN A 779 3.37 16.28 -10.84
C GLN A 779 3.26 17.38 -9.78
N TYR A 780 2.54 17.15 -8.69
CA TYR A 780 2.46 18.10 -7.57
C TYR A 780 3.80 18.32 -6.89
N GLU A 781 4.43 17.23 -6.46
CA GLU A 781 5.73 17.28 -5.80
C GLU A 781 6.77 17.98 -6.70
N PHE A 782 6.78 17.64 -7.99
CA PHE A 782 7.65 18.30 -8.97
C PHE A 782 7.34 19.78 -9.17
N SER A 783 6.07 20.19 -9.11
CA SER A 783 5.67 21.60 -9.20
C SER A 783 6.17 22.41 -8.01
N GLU A 784 6.07 21.86 -6.79
CA GLU A 784 6.54 22.51 -5.56
C GLU A 784 8.07 22.58 -5.52
N ILE A 785 8.76 21.52 -5.95
CA ILE A 785 10.21 21.51 -6.12
C ILE A 785 10.65 22.62 -7.09
N ARG A 786 9.98 22.74 -8.25
CA ARG A 786 10.29 23.79 -9.23
C ARG A 786 10.10 25.19 -8.68
N LYS A 787 9.03 25.44 -7.91
CA LYS A 787 8.82 26.73 -7.24
C LYS A 787 9.97 27.03 -6.29
N GLY A 788 10.37 26.05 -5.47
CA GLY A 788 11.51 26.19 -4.57
C GLY A 788 12.82 26.50 -5.29
N ILE A 789 13.15 25.74 -6.34
CA ILE A 789 14.36 25.97 -7.15
C ILE A 789 14.32 27.37 -7.80
N LYS A 790 13.18 27.79 -8.36
CA LYS A 790 13.02 29.14 -8.93
C LYS A 790 13.24 30.26 -7.89
N MET A 791 12.83 30.04 -6.64
CA MET A 791 13.09 30.99 -5.56
C MET A 791 14.59 31.06 -5.21
N LEU A 792 15.26 29.90 -5.14
CA LEU A 792 16.70 29.82 -4.86
C LEU A 792 17.55 30.46 -5.95
N THR A 793 17.14 30.35 -7.23
CA THR A 793 17.89 30.91 -8.38
C THR A 793 17.52 32.35 -8.71
N ARG A 794 16.48 32.93 -8.07
CA ARG A 794 15.96 34.28 -8.41
C ARG A 794 17.00 35.38 -8.27
N LYS A 795 17.91 35.31 -7.28
CA LYS A 795 18.97 36.32 -7.10
C LYS A 795 20.34 35.69 -7.39
N LYS A 796 20.99 36.16 -8.47
CA LYS A 796 22.32 35.69 -8.91
C LYS A 796 23.37 35.71 -7.79
N ARG A 797 23.36 36.73 -6.93
CA ARG A 797 24.28 36.83 -5.77
C ARG A 797 24.25 35.60 -4.86
N TYR A 798 23.07 35.05 -4.57
CA TYR A 798 22.98 33.85 -3.72
C TYR A 798 23.51 32.62 -4.44
N LEU A 799 23.32 32.51 -5.76
CA LEU A 799 23.86 31.40 -6.52
C LEU A 799 25.40 31.41 -6.50
N PHE A 800 26.04 32.58 -6.62
CA PHE A 800 27.48 32.73 -6.47
C PHE A 800 27.97 32.42 -5.04
N GLU A 801 27.27 32.91 -4.01
CA GLU A 801 27.56 32.55 -2.60
C GLU A 801 27.51 31.02 -2.40
N GLN A 802 26.48 30.37 -2.94
CA GLN A 802 26.32 28.92 -2.84
C GLN A 802 27.42 28.17 -3.59
N LEU A 803 27.76 28.58 -4.81
CA LEU A 803 28.90 28.01 -5.54
C LEU A 803 30.19 28.13 -4.74
N GLY A 804 30.44 29.26 -4.09
CA GLY A 804 31.57 29.45 -3.19
C GLY A 804 31.67 28.39 -2.11
N PHE A 805 30.56 28.04 -1.45
CA PHE A 805 30.54 26.96 -0.44
C PHE A 805 30.95 25.59 -1.01
N TYR A 806 30.65 25.30 -2.28
CA TYR A 806 31.06 24.04 -2.91
C TYR A 806 32.50 24.09 -3.46
N PHE A 807 33.03 25.27 -3.77
CA PHE A 807 34.42 25.46 -4.21
C PHE A 807 35.43 25.40 -3.07
N ILE A 808 35.12 25.96 -1.89
CA ILE A 808 36.06 26.06 -0.76
C ILE A 808 36.65 24.69 -0.36
N PRO A 809 35.87 23.60 -0.17
CA PRO A 809 36.42 22.30 0.17
C PRO A 809 37.35 21.71 -0.90
N TRP A 810 37.22 22.16 -2.16
CA TRP A 810 38.07 21.68 -3.25
C TRP A 810 39.50 22.20 -3.11
N PHE A 811 39.67 23.49 -2.80
CA PHE A 811 40.97 24.12 -2.56
C PHE A 811 41.54 23.84 -1.16
N ILE A 812 40.84 23.10 -0.32
CA ILE A 812 41.37 22.67 0.98
C ILE A 812 41.35 21.14 1.06
N SER A 813 41.46 20.49 -0.11
CA SER A 813 41.51 19.03 -0.23
C SER A 813 42.61 18.44 0.65
N SER A 814 42.21 17.54 1.56
CA SER A 814 43.15 16.92 2.52
C SER A 814 44.33 16.25 1.82
N GLY A 815 44.13 15.58 0.69
CA GLY A 815 45.21 14.93 -0.07
C GLY A 815 46.26 15.93 -0.55
N SER A 816 45.83 17.05 -1.15
CA SER A 816 46.76 18.10 -1.59
C SER A 816 47.52 18.74 -0.43
N THR A 817 46.85 18.95 0.72
CA THR A 817 47.49 19.47 1.92
C THR A 817 48.41 18.45 2.60
N LEU A 818 48.05 17.16 2.62
CA LEU A 818 48.87 16.07 3.16
C LEU A 818 50.19 15.96 2.41
N GLY A 819 50.14 16.04 1.08
CA GLY A 819 51.35 15.92 0.29
C GLY A 819 52.24 17.16 0.38
N ALA A 820 51.64 18.36 0.34
CA ALA A 820 52.38 19.63 0.41
C ALA A 820 53.04 19.89 1.78
N THR A 821 52.60 19.24 2.86
CA THR A 821 53.18 19.44 4.20
C THR A 821 53.83 18.17 4.72
N ILE A 822 53.09 17.07 4.92
CA ILE A 822 53.59 15.88 5.61
C ILE A 822 54.60 15.12 4.74
N PHE A 823 54.26 14.86 3.48
CA PHE A 823 55.13 14.09 2.59
C PHE A 823 56.31 14.92 2.07
N GLN A 824 56.12 16.23 1.88
CA GLN A 824 57.20 17.14 1.56
C GLN A 824 58.20 17.27 2.72
N ASN A 825 57.73 17.46 3.95
CA ASN A 825 58.59 17.55 5.14
C ASN A 825 59.32 16.24 5.47
N SER A 826 58.77 15.10 5.08
CA SER A 826 59.43 13.79 5.24
C SER A 826 60.37 13.42 4.08
N GLY A 827 60.59 14.35 3.13
CA GLY A 827 61.54 14.15 2.03
C GLY A 827 61.13 13.05 1.06
N ARG A 828 59.83 12.74 0.93
CA ARG A 828 59.31 11.64 0.10
C ARG A 828 58.81 12.10 -1.27
N ILE A 829 58.87 13.39 -1.57
CA ILE A 829 58.40 14.00 -2.82
C ILE A 829 59.59 14.43 -3.67
N ILE A 830 59.49 14.23 -4.98
CA ILE A 830 60.51 14.63 -5.94
C ILE A 830 60.70 16.16 -5.89
N PRO A 831 61.95 16.66 -5.79
CA PRO A 831 62.21 18.10 -5.74
C PRO A 831 61.87 18.78 -7.08
N ASN A 832 61.51 20.07 -7.03
CA ASN A 832 61.28 20.94 -8.20
C ASN A 832 60.14 20.52 -9.16
N LEU A 833 58.99 20.11 -8.60
CA LEU A 833 57.79 19.89 -9.41
C LEU A 833 57.34 21.16 -10.16
N PRO A 834 56.84 21.04 -11.40
CA PRO A 834 56.64 22.17 -12.32
C PRO A 834 55.67 23.27 -11.85
N ALA A 835 54.83 23.00 -10.85
CA ALA A 835 53.91 23.97 -10.25
C ALA A 835 53.91 23.93 -8.72
N GLY A 836 54.95 23.34 -8.13
CA GLY A 836 55.01 23.04 -6.70
C GLY A 836 54.09 21.89 -6.26
N THR A 837 54.37 21.35 -5.08
CA THR A 837 53.73 20.13 -4.55
C THR A 837 52.22 20.23 -4.46
N TYR A 838 51.71 21.35 -3.93
CA TYR A 838 50.30 21.54 -3.67
C TYR A 838 49.46 21.56 -4.96
N PHE A 839 49.84 22.35 -5.96
CA PHE A 839 49.09 22.46 -7.23
C PHE A 839 49.19 21.20 -8.08
N ASN A 840 50.34 20.51 -8.06
CA ASN A 840 50.46 19.21 -8.71
C ASN A 840 49.45 18.22 -8.13
N LEU A 841 49.42 18.05 -6.81
CA LEU A 841 48.47 17.16 -6.14
C LEU A 841 47.01 17.60 -6.27
N LEU A 842 46.72 18.90 -6.29
CA LEU A 842 45.37 19.44 -6.52
C LEU A 842 44.86 19.11 -7.94
N SER A 843 45.72 19.29 -8.95
CA SER A 843 45.40 18.96 -10.34
C SER A 843 45.20 17.44 -10.52
N GLY A 844 46.10 16.61 -9.95
CA GLY A 844 45.96 15.15 -10.01
C GLY A 844 44.73 14.66 -9.25
N SER A 845 44.40 15.24 -8.09
CA SER A 845 43.16 14.93 -7.36
C SER A 845 41.91 15.24 -8.18
N SER A 846 41.96 16.25 -9.04
CA SER A 846 40.86 16.61 -9.94
C SER A 846 40.71 15.59 -11.08
N LEU A 847 41.82 15.10 -11.66
CA LEU A 847 41.81 13.98 -12.61
C LEU A 847 41.24 12.70 -11.98
N LEU A 848 41.70 12.34 -10.79
CA LEU A 848 41.25 11.15 -10.04
C LEU A 848 39.75 11.20 -9.76
N ARG A 849 39.23 12.37 -9.40
CA ARG A 849 37.79 12.54 -9.15
C ARG A 849 36.98 12.36 -10.41
N ALA A 850 37.37 13.01 -11.50
CA ALA A 850 36.69 12.87 -12.79
C ALA A 850 36.71 11.42 -13.28
N ALA A 851 37.83 10.70 -13.12
CA ALA A 851 37.90 9.27 -13.44
C ALA A 851 36.99 8.43 -12.52
N ASN A 852 36.83 8.80 -11.26
CA ASN A 852 36.04 8.04 -10.30
C ASN A 852 34.52 8.27 -10.40
N SER A 853 34.05 9.25 -11.16
CA SER A 853 32.62 9.61 -11.26
C SER A 853 31.71 8.47 -11.74
N VAL A 854 32.27 7.49 -12.47
CA VAL A 854 31.54 6.32 -13.00
C VAL A 854 31.85 5.02 -12.24
N SER A 855 32.52 5.11 -11.09
CA SER A 855 32.87 3.91 -10.33
C SER A 855 31.62 3.19 -9.78
N ILE A 856 31.64 1.86 -9.96
CA ILE A 856 30.58 0.94 -9.52
C ILE A 856 30.84 0.45 -8.08
N THR A 857 32.05 0.67 -7.55
CA THR A 857 32.37 0.28 -6.18
C THR A 857 31.65 1.19 -5.16
N PRO A 858 31.35 0.68 -3.95
CA PRO A 858 30.75 1.50 -2.88
C PRO A 858 31.57 2.76 -2.61
N GLY A 859 30.96 3.94 -2.71
CA GLY A 859 31.62 5.23 -2.56
C GLY A 859 32.71 5.53 -3.60
N GLY A 860 32.83 4.72 -4.65
CA GLY A 860 33.96 4.73 -5.59
C GLY A 860 35.29 4.28 -4.99
N THR A 861 35.26 3.66 -3.80
CA THR A 861 36.47 3.23 -3.06
C THR A 861 37.16 2.06 -3.76
N GLY A 862 38.48 2.02 -3.72
CA GLY A 862 39.29 1.07 -4.47
C GLY A 862 39.62 1.47 -5.91
N THR A 863 38.63 1.90 -6.71
CA THR A 863 38.88 2.45 -8.05
C THR A 863 39.74 3.70 -7.97
N ILE A 864 39.32 4.64 -7.12
CA ILE A 864 40.09 5.85 -6.86
C ILE A 864 41.47 5.57 -6.26
N ASP A 865 41.62 4.50 -5.48
CA ASP A 865 42.88 4.16 -4.82
C ASP A 865 43.89 3.61 -5.82
N LEU A 866 43.44 2.73 -6.71
CA LEU A 866 44.23 2.23 -7.84
C LEU A 866 44.68 3.37 -8.76
N PHE A 867 43.80 4.34 -9.04
CA PHE A 867 44.17 5.50 -9.83
C PHE A 867 45.12 6.44 -9.09
N THR A 868 44.94 6.60 -7.77
CA THR A 868 45.79 7.44 -6.91
C THR A 868 47.22 6.94 -6.89
N THR A 869 47.42 5.63 -6.71
CA THR A 869 48.76 5.03 -6.70
C THR A 869 49.49 5.23 -8.03
N ARG A 870 48.76 5.21 -9.15
CA ARG A 870 49.30 5.39 -10.49
C ARG A 870 49.59 6.84 -10.85
N ILE A 871 48.65 7.76 -10.66
CA ILE A 871 48.84 9.19 -10.99
C ILE A 871 49.96 9.79 -10.14
N PHE A 872 50.01 9.47 -8.85
CA PHE A 872 51.00 10.08 -7.94
C PHE A 872 52.34 9.34 -7.86
N GLU A 873 52.52 8.24 -8.58
CA GLU A 873 53.81 7.54 -8.67
C GLU A 873 54.94 8.48 -9.13
N PHE A 874 54.65 9.40 -10.05
CA PHE A 874 55.60 10.37 -10.61
C PHE A 874 55.84 11.61 -9.74
N ILE A 875 55.18 11.70 -8.58
CA ILE A 875 55.38 12.77 -7.60
C ILE A 875 56.23 12.29 -6.43
N PHE A 876 56.09 11.03 -6.04
CA PHE A 876 56.81 10.47 -4.91
C PHE A 876 58.15 9.86 -5.33
N ILE A 877 59.14 9.95 -4.44
CA ILE A 877 60.44 9.31 -4.65
C ILE A 877 60.24 7.78 -4.63
N PRO A 878 60.78 7.03 -5.61
CA PRO A 878 60.75 5.57 -5.61
C PRO A 878 61.44 5.03 -4.36
N THR A 879 60.84 4.04 -3.71
CA THR A 879 61.39 3.38 -2.52
C THR A 879 61.81 1.96 -2.86
N ASN A 880 62.92 1.48 -2.28
CA ASN A 880 63.31 0.07 -2.32
C ASN A 880 62.40 -0.84 -1.47
N ASN A 881 61.49 -0.23 -0.69
CA ASN A 881 60.48 -0.96 0.07
C ASN A 881 59.43 -1.57 -0.85
N SER A 882 58.85 -2.67 -0.39
CA SER A 882 57.78 -3.40 -1.07
C SER A 882 56.57 -2.48 -1.39
N ILE A 883 56.19 -1.58 -0.48
CA ILE A 883 55.05 -0.65 -0.60
C ILE A 883 55.51 0.71 -1.14
N SER A 884 54.85 1.21 -2.17
CA SER A 884 55.11 2.54 -2.74
C SER A 884 54.64 3.69 -1.84
N ASN A 885 55.35 4.81 -1.86
CA ASN A 885 54.95 6.04 -1.17
C ASN A 885 53.55 6.55 -1.62
N SER A 886 53.15 6.30 -2.86
CA SER A 886 51.82 6.65 -3.38
C SER A 886 50.71 5.81 -2.74
N ALA A 887 50.96 4.53 -2.41
CA ALA A 887 50.03 3.68 -1.67
C ALA A 887 49.88 4.11 -0.20
N VAL A 888 50.99 4.50 0.45
CA VAL A 888 50.96 5.05 1.81
C VAL A 888 50.16 6.36 1.85
N PHE A 889 50.38 7.25 0.88
CA PHE A 889 49.61 8.49 0.73
C PHE A 889 48.11 8.22 0.54
N SER A 890 47.75 7.28 -0.35
CA SER A 890 46.35 6.91 -0.59
C SER A 890 45.67 6.41 0.69
N LEU A 891 46.32 5.53 1.45
CA LEU A 891 45.75 5.02 2.70
C LEU A 891 45.59 6.12 3.76
N MET A 892 46.58 7.01 3.90
CA MET A 892 46.51 8.15 4.84
C MET A 892 45.35 9.10 4.48
N ASP A 893 45.15 9.42 3.20
CA ASP A 893 44.01 10.24 2.78
C ASP A 893 42.67 9.54 3.04
N ARG A 894 42.59 8.22 2.83
CA ARG A 894 41.39 7.42 3.12
C ARG A 894 41.07 7.35 4.60
N LEU A 895 42.07 7.28 5.47
CA LEU A 895 41.86 7.31 6.92
C LEU A 895 41.19 8.63 7.37
N ILE A 896 41.55 9.75 6.75
CA ILE A 896 41.00 11.08 7.02
C ILE A 896 39.62 11.28 6.39
N ASN A 897 39.47 11.00 5.09
CA ASN A 897 38.28 11.38 4.32
C ASN A 897 37.17 10.33 4.30
N LEU A 898 37.54 9.05 4.42
CA LEU A 898 36.61 7.94 4.25
C LEU A 898 36.35 7.26 5.58
N ILE A 899 37.38 6.68 6.21
CA ILE A 899 37.23 5.73 7.30
C ILE A 899 36.74 6.44 8.56
N THR A 900 37.46 7.47 9.02
CA THR A 900 37.11 8.19 10.25
C THR A 900 35.70 8.81 10.19
N PRO A 901 35.34 9.56 9.14
CA PRO A 901 34.00 10.15 9.02
C PRO A 901 32.89 9.08 8.89
N THR A 902 33.16 7.95 8.22
CA THR A 902 32.17 6.86 8.07
C THR A 902 31.90 6.16 9.40
N ILE A 903 32.93 5.83 10.17
CA ILE A 903 32.80 5.18 11.48
C ILE A 903 32.00 6.09 12.42
N LEU A 904 32.41 7.36 12.54
CA LEU A 904 31.72 8.33 13.39
C LEU A 904 30.27 8.55 12.92
N SER A 905 30.03 8.59 11.61
CA SER A 905 28.68 8.74 11.05
C SER A 905 27.81 7.53 11.41
N PHE A 906 28.34 6.30 11.34
CA PHE A 906 27.63 5.10 11.76
C PHE A 906 27.26 5.11 13.24
N LEU A 907 28.21 5.47 14.10
CA LEU A 907 27.99 5.59 15.54
C LEU A 907 26.89 6.63 15.85
N LEU A 908 26.88 7.72 15.09
CA LEU A 908 25.87 8.77 15.17
C LEU A 908 24.51 8.31 14.61
N ILE A 909 24.46 7.53 13.52
CA ILE A 909 23.24 6.87 13.01
C ILE A 909 22.63 5.97 14.10
N ILE A 910 23.44 5.11 14.73
CA ILE A 910 23.00 4.19 15.79
C ILE A 910 22.41 4.98 16.96
N THR A 911 23.14 6.02 17.41
CA THR A 911 22.68 6.90 18.48
C THR A 911 21.36 7.56 18.12
N ILE A 912 21.25 8.15 16.93
CA ILE A 912 20.03 8.84 16.49
C ILE A 912 18.89 7.86 16.33
N TYR A 913 19.11 6.67 15.81
CA TYR A 913 18.08 5.64 15.68
C TYR A 913 17.46 5.28 17.03
N PHE A 914 18.28 5.01 18.06
CA PHE A 914 17.78 4.71 19.40
C PHE A 914 17.11 5.92 20.07
N GLY A 915 17.70 7.11 19.89
CA GLY A 915 17.15 8.35 20.41
C GLY A 915 15.80 8.70 19.80
N GLU A 916 15.66 8.64 18.48
CA GLU A 916 14.44 8.95 17.74
C GLU A 916 13.33 7.95 18.04
N ARG A 917 13.65 6.66 18.26
CA ARG A 917 12.65 5.69 18.75
C ARG A 917 12.12 6.05 20.14
N ARG A 918 12.98 6.55 21.03
CA ARG A 918 12.56 7.02 22.35
C ARG A 918 11.71 8.29 22.22
N VAL A 919 12.11 9.23 21.37
CA VAL A 919 11.32 10.43 21.04
C VAL A 919 9.96 10.03 20.48
N ASP A 920 9.89 9.09 19.53
CA ASP A 920 8.62 8.57 18.98
C ASP A 920 7.74 7.97 20.07
N LYS A 921 8.32 7.19 21.00
CA LYS A 921 7.57 6.64 22.13
C LYS A 921 6.97 7.75 23.00
N TRP A 922 7.74 8.81 23.30
CA TRP A 922 7.25 9.96 24.06
C TRP A 922 6.24 10.80 23.28
N ASN A 923 6.47 11.08 22.00
CA ASN A 923 5.55 11.83 21.15
C ASN A 923 4.22 11.10 21.00
N LYS A 924 4.23 9.78 20.81
CA LYS A 924 3.01 8.96 20.80
C LYS A 924 2.30 9.00 22.15
N LYS A 925 3.04 8.90 23.26
CA LYS A 925 2.47 9.00 24.62
C LYS A 925 1.85 10.38 24.86
N ASN A 926 2.53 11.44 24.45
CA ASN A 926 2.09 12.83 24.56
C ASN A 926 0.88 13.11 23.67
N HIS A 927 0.91 12.64 22.42
CA HIS A 927 -0.24 12.66 21.51
C HIS A 927 -1.45 11.96 22.12
N ASN A 928 -1.27 10.73 22.60
CA ASN A 928 -2.33 9.98 23.26
C ASN A 928 -2.79 10.65 24.58
N ASN A 929 -1.94 11.41 25.27
CA ASN A 929 -2.31 12.17 26.48
C ASN A 929 -3.06 13.47 26.13
N PHE A 930 -2.63 14.19 25.10
CA PHE A 930 -3.31 15.36 24.52
C PHE A 930 -4.73 14.98 24.10
N LEU A 931 -4.83 13.89 23.36
CA LEU A 931 -6.09 13.27 22.94
C LEU A 931 -6.97 12.77 24.12
N LYS A 932 -6.44 12.72 25.35
CA LYS A 932 -7.17 12.39 26.58
C LYS A 932 -7.45 13.61 27.47
N GLY A 933 -7.17 14.82 27.00
CA GLY A 933 -7.32 16.05 27.78
C GLY A 933 -6.34 16.16 28.96
N LYS A 934 -5.30 15.32 29.02
CA LYS A 934 -4.29 15.39 30.08
C LYS A 934 -3.25 16.45 29.74
N LEU A 935 -2.85 17.25 30.73
CA LEU A 935 -1.72 18.17 30.63
C LEU A 935 -0.48 17.42 30.11
N VAL A 936 -0.02 17.82 28.93
CA VAL A 936 1.13 17.22 28.28
C VAL A 936 2.39 17.84 28.88
N ILE A 937 2.95 17.20 29.90
CA ILE A 937 4.30 17.53 30.33
C ILE A 937 5.27 16.96 29.30
N ALA A 938 5.90 17.84 28.51
CA ALA A 938 6.87 17.47 27.50
C ALA A 938 8.16 16.91 28.15
N LYS A 939 8.12 15.66 28.63
CA LYS A 939 9.33 14.95 29.09
C LYS A 939 10.22 14.68 27.88
N ARG A 940 11.32 15.42 27.79
CA ARG A 940 12.38 15.20 26.79
C ARG A 940 13.23 14.01 27.21
N THR A 941 13.59 13.16 26.24
CA THR A 941 14.51 12.05 26.50
C THR A 941 15.87 12.59 26.95
N ARG A 942 16.41 12.06 28.06
CA ARG A 942 17.80 12.34 28.49
C ARG A 942 18.83 11.54 27.68
N PHE A 943 18.38 10.60 26.84
CA PHE A 943 19.25 9.70 26.08
C PHE A 943 20.31 10.44 25.27
N TYR A 944 19.93 11.48 24.52
CA TYR A 944 20.91 12.22 23.73
C TYR A 944 21.98 12.87 24.60
N LYS A 945 21.63 13.41 25.78
CA LYS A 945 22.62 14.01 26.71
C LYS A 945 23.62 12.97 27.24
N ILE A 946 23.12 11.78 27.60
CA ILE A 946 23.95 10.69 28.11
C ILE A 946 24.83 10.13 26.98
N ALA A 947 24.24 9.86 25.82
CA ALA A 947 24.98 9.33 24.67
C ALA A 947 26.05 10.31 24.20
N THR A 948 25.75 11.62 24.12
CA THR A 948 26.76 12.63 23.74
C THR A 948 27.92 12.68 24.74
N LEU A 949 27.65 12.53 26.04
CA LEU A 949 28.68 12.52 27.07
C LEU A 949 29.59 11.28 26.93
N ILE A 950 29.02 10.11 26.68
CA ILE A 950 29.78 8.88 26.39
C ILE A 950 30.66 9.06 25.16
N TRP A 951 30.14 9.65 24.08
CA TRP A 951 30.92 9.92 22.87
C TRP A 951 32.07 10.91 23.12
N ILE A 952 31.81 12.00 23.86
CA ILE A 952 32.85 12.97 24.21
C ILE A 952 33.95 12.30 25.04
N LEU A 953 33.58 11.53 26.06
CA LEU A 953 34.56 10.79 26.88
C LEU A 953 35.36 9.80 26.03
N GLY A 954 34.71 9.04 25.15
CA GLY A 954 35.40 8.10 24.26
C GLY A 954 36.38 8.79 23.30
N ILE A 955 35.99 9.91 22.68
CA ILE A 955 36.86 10.69 21.80
C ILE A 955 38.04 11.28 22.58
N VAL A 956 37.77 11.85 23.77
CA VAL A 956 38.82 12.40 24.64
C VAL A 956 39.79 11.31 25.09
N SER A 957 39.32 10.12 25.47
CA SER A 957 40.18 8.98 25.79
C SER A 957 41.06 8.56 24.60
N ILE A 958 40.50 8.51 23.39
CA ILE A 958 41.28 8.19 22.18
C ILE A 958 42.34 9.27 21.90
N LEU A 959 41.98 10.56 22.02
CA LEU A 959 42.93 11.66 21.81
C LEU A 959 44.03 11.69 22.87
N ILE A 960 43.72 11.36 24.12
CA ILE A 960 44.70 11.23 25.20
C ILE A 960 45.65 10.07 24.90
N ILE A 961 45.13 8.90 24.52
CA ILE A 961 45.98 7.74 24.15
C ILE A 961 46.90 8.10 22.98
N ILE A 962 46.39 8.77 21.94
CA ILE A 962 47.19 9.22 20.78
C ILE A 962 48.21 10.31 21.16
N GLY A 963 47.94 11.13 22.18
CA GLY A 963 48.87 12.15 22.66
C GLY A 963 49.96 11.62 23.61
N PHE A 964 49.77 10.43 24.18
CA PHE A 964 50.74 9.73 25.02
C PHE A 964 51.65 8.76 24.25
N ILE A 965 51.22 8.31 23.07
CA ILE A 965 52.02 7.58 22.07
C ILE A 965 52.80 8.59 21.24
#